data_AF-A0A075I4H8-F1
#
_entry.id   AF-A0A075I4H8-F1
#
_cell.length_a   1.000
_cell.length_b   1.000
_cell.length_c   1.000
_cell.angle_alpha   90.00
_cell.angle_beta   90.00
_cell.angle_gamma   90.00
#
_symmetry.space_group_name_H-M   'P 1'
#
loop_
_entity.id
_entity.type
_entity.pdbx_description
1 polymer ?
#
loop_
_entity_poly.entity_id
_entity_poly.type
_entity_poly.pdbx_seq_one_letter_code
_entity_poly.pdbx_strand_id
1 'polypeptide(L)'
;MKTGRRFILYFLCTSFLSAGINWRTLHSSKDKLSIEVNFEFAKGEKLEPLTLLFGIPTHELPKLNVRSFNKRKIGFIDDSDNGGVKWINQQKVRQLETASLEIHPQADVNYYYQNFVIDVTFRTEPSKTIKVQKIQRSFLQQRIVNWDVAQNWFQPRKRMQRKSSELPEGTWIKLKTADDQMIAISGADLLSLSSALQQSDPRSFMLFTGSSLGRDRSKTVINTITYSENPENLVETAFVFSGENNGTLDTGDKILFYGRGASGFDLDIDDVKHHQNIYFTENIYWLLIPDDSSLRGKRVTAADIPSSTSLTLDYATSFVHIENDITNPFGSGLAWTGTSFGRGASFTVIPELHNIKTTVDAYFEIAVRGSTTDFEYVPNPRHIIDMYLNSRDELRENYNFSGLSKQTKSFTASGADLTEGVNLVYMDNNSTSSYSLPHFDHATVSYGRTLNVENSPFEFFAPIHSNSVSFTLTGTSTPTVWDISNIIQPQSITVESTGNDYAIAVDLPTDTSARFIAFIDDDVQTLSELTLMSNHSFTALRNQNPGVDHLVIGPEEFRSAAQPLIDHRGSSRFIALAEIYNEFSGGNADPTAIRRFLQWTQEEWSDPKPYFVLLLGDTDYDYRNITGESLSKVPTIITGAFNNRAIDDRLAAINGRIPDLAIGRFPSKTVNEVDDFVEKIIEYETNPILGLWRQRVTLVADDAARPEPDHGGGIEDAKNHTTASNEIADQITLRVEINKLYMVEYPEVSDASSYGVIKPDATAALMETLSEGTAIINYIGHGSAHQWAQEKLLVQDRGDINQMNTEMKLPIWVAGTCSWGHFDFLDVESFAEELIRQPMEGAAAIITTSRAIGIGSNEFYIKEIFRAFFPSQDITTEPIGVVLQSVKDGGTGGELFHLFGDPAMHHPIPTATVELTSVNPDTLIALDTARVYGQQTIAVASISGIIHLNDSERDVTRQYVIASQTEEISYTLPGPTLFKGKFTAAQQQFSARMRIPLDISYSITPAFCNVYVQLETDPPVEALGILENIYLQGGDPVQDSQGPIISFETEAGRLLRNNDHLQSDEKVFLRLSDPLGINVTGEVGHEIMITDLSDDSKNDLSSRFTYDENSITTGILSIPYNNDNESLDLAVKAWDNANNPAEKNITLHILSKQKLQVMNIMNFPNPYATTTQFAFELTSSATISIDVYTLGGRRVVSIQEESFSSGYNYINWDGRDAYGERLANGVYLYRLTVDSGDERITVIRKLAKFQ
;
A
#
# COMPACT_ATOMS: atom_id res chain seq x y z
N MET A 1 29.47 22.73 66.00
CA MET A 1 29.53 24.13 65.52
C MET A 1 29.31 24.11 64.02
N LYS A 2 28.31 24.88 63.55
CA LYS A 2 27.95 25.21 62.15
C LYS A 2 27.42 24.04 61.28
N THR A 3 26.11 23.86 61.04
CA THR A 3 25.21 24.59 60.10
C THR A 3 25.84 24.72 58.70
N GLY A 4 25.31 24.22 57.59
CA GLY A 4 23.95 23.87 57.18
C GLY A 4 23.65 24.61 55.87
N ARG A 5 23.38 23.89 54.77
CA ARG A 5 22.51 24.29 53.63
C ARG A 5 22.51 23.18 52.58
N ARG A 6 21.42 22.42 52.53
CA ARG A 6 21.02 21.62 51.37
C ARG A 6 20.35 22.58 50.39
N PHE A 7 20.88 22.69 49.17
CA PHE A 7 20.11 23.24 48.06
C PHE A 7 19.26 22.10 47.49
N ILE A 8 17.94 22.27 47.60
CA ILE A 8 16.96 21.48 46.86
C ILE A 8 16.91 22.13 45.48
N LEU A 9 17.43 21.43 44.46
CA LEU A 9 17.18 21.79 43.07
C LEU A 9 15.75 21.32 42.75
N TYR A 10 14.81 22.26 42.61
CA TYR A 10 13.55 21.98 41.95
C TYR A 10 13.84 21.92 40.45
N PHE A 11 13.84 20.72 39.88
CA PHE A 11 13.56 20.55 38.45
C PHE A 11 12.08 20.87 38.26
N LEU A 12 11.76 22.09 37.85
CA LEU A 12 10.49 22.35 37.17
C LEU A 12 10.69 21.88 35.72
N CYS A 13 10.35 20.63 35.44
CA CYS A 13 9.96 20.27 34.08
C CYS A 13 8.56 20.86 33.87
N THR A 14 8.47 21.97 33.15
CA THR A 14 7.23 22.35 32.49
C THR A 14 7.09 21.45 31.27
N SER A 15 6.64 20.21 31.47
CA SER A 15 6.10 19.41 30.39
C SER A 15 4.75 20.03 30.03
N PHE A 16 4.65 20.66 28.86
CA PHE A 16 3.37 20.79 28.20
C PHE A 16 2.89 19.37 27.95
N LEU A 17 1.80 18.97 28.63
CA LEU A 17 1.20 17.65 28.48
C LEU A 17 0.42 17.67 27.16
N SER A 18 0.98 17.08 26.11
CA SER A 18 0.21 16.72 24.91
C SER A 18 -0.69 15.53 25.25
N ALA A 19 -1.88 15.49 24.64
CA ALA A 19 -2.68 14.27 24.62
C ALA A 19 -1.86 13.16 23.94
N GLY A 20 -1.90 11.95 24.45
CA GLY A 20 -1.11 10.85 23.95
C GLY A 20 -1.12 9.62 24.85
N ILE A 21 -0.77 8.48 24.26
CA ILE A 21 -0.63 7.21 24.97
C ILE A 21 0.86 6.92 25.13
N ASN A 22 1.32 6.90 26.38
CA ASN A 22 2.71 6.62 26.72
C ASN A 22 2.83 5.36 27.58
N TRP A 23 3.86 4.56 27.36
CA TRP A 23 4.13 3.41 28.20
C TRP A 23 5.62 3.21 28.43
N ARG A 24 5.97 2.55 29.54
CA ARG A 24 7.35 2.15 29.83
C ARG A 24 7.43 0.88 30.65
N THR A 25 8.52 0.15 30.48
CA THR A 25 8.85 -1.02 31.29
C THR A 25 9.47 -0.57 32.62
N LEU A 26 8.80 -0.88 33.73
CA LEU A 26 9.31 -0.63 35.09
C LEU A 26 10.25 -1.74 35.56
N HIS A 27 9.99 -2.98 35.16
CA HIS A 27 10.77 -4.15 35.54
C HIS A 27 10.55 -5.27 34.52
N SER A 28 11.62 -5.96 34.10
CA SER A 28 11.53 -7.11 33.19
C SER A 28 12.49 -8.22 33.64
N SER A 29 11.94 -9.38 33.98
CA SER A 29 12.66 -10.58 34.39
C SER A 29 12.02 -11.83 33.77
N LYS A 30 12.65 -12.99 33.99
CA LYS A 30 12.15 -14.29 33.53
C LYS A 30 10.78 -14.68 34.11
N ASP A 31 10.47 -14.19 35.30
CA ASP A 31 9.29 -14.54 36.08
C ASP A 31 8.24 -13.40 36.12
N LYS A 32 8.65 -12.15 35.87
CA LYS A 32 7.76 -11.00 35.99
C LYS A 32 8.12 -9.88 35.02
N LEU A 33 7.08 -9.26 34.47
CA LEU A 33 7.17 -7.97 33.77
C LEU A 33 6.22 -6.98 34.46
N SER A 34 6.67 -5.76 34.67
CA SER A 34 5.84 -4.65 35.17
C SER A 34 5.92 -3.51 34.17
N ILE A 35 4.78 -3.07 33.66
CA ILE A 35 4.68 -1.91 32.77
C ILE A 35 3.81 -0.83 33.41
N GLU A 36 4.11 0.41 33.07
CA GLU A 36 3.28 1.57 33.36
C GLU A 36 2.74 2.13 32.04
N VAL A 37 1.45 2.42 31.99
CA VAL A 37 0.77 3.04 30.86
C VAL A 37 0.07 4.30 31.34
N ASN A 38 0.24 5.39 30.60
CA ASN A 38 -0.42 6.67 30.82
C ASN A 38 -1.24 7.02 29.57
N PHE A 39 -2.51 7.32 29.78
CA PHE A 39 -3.46 7.80 28.79
C PHE A 39 -3.78 9.25 29.09
N GLU A 40 -3.41 10.15 28.19
CA GLU A 40 -3.81 11.55 28.25
C GLU A 40 -4.67 11.85 27.04
N PHE A 41 -5.93 12.22 27.27
CA PHE A 41 -6.91 12.47 26.22
C PHE A 41 -7.32 13.93 26.22
N ALA A 42 -7.49 14.50 25.04
CA ALA A 42 -8.07 15.80 24.80
C ALA A 42 -9.56 15.83 25.19
N LYS A 43 -10.14 17.02 25.35
CA LYS A 43 -11.53 17.15 25.79
C LYS A 43 -12.50 16.89 24.63
N GLY A 44 -13.04 15.68 24.55
CA GLY A 44 -13.98 15.27 23.49
C GLY A 44 -13.48 14.07 22.70
N GLU A 45 -12.20 13.77 22.81
CA GLU A 45 -11.53 12.67 22.11
C GLU A 45 -12.13 11.30 22.49
N LYS A 46 -12.37 10.47 21.47
CA LYS A 46 -12.85 9.11 21.67
C LYS A 46 -11.77 8.27 22.36
N LEU A 47 -12.15 7.54 23.40
CA LEU A 47 -11.24 6.64 24.09
C LEU A 47 -10.84 5.48 23.16
N GLU A 48 -9.56 5.39 22.82
CA GLU A 48 -9.02 4.27 22.05
C GLU A 48 -8.17 3.35 22.94
N PRO A 49 -8.22 2.02 22.72
CA PRO A 49 -7.37 1.09 23.44
C PRO A 49 -5.93 1.12 22.94
N LEU A 50 -4.98 0.87 23.85
CA LEU A 50 -3.59 0.55 23.50
C LEU A 50 -3.43 -0.97 23.36
N THR A 51 -2.78 -1.43 22.29
CA THR A 51 -2.37 -2.84 22.14
C THR A 51 -0.86 -2.96 22.27
N LEU A 52 -0.39 -3.90 23.10
CA LEU A 52 1.03 -4.19 23.29
C LEU A 52 1.31 -5.69 23.09
N LEU A 53 2.40 -6.03 22.39
CA LEU A 53 2.78 -7.42 22.14
C LEU A 53 3.86 -7.90 23.11
N PHE A 54 3.62 -9.06 23.73
CA PHE A 54 4.53 -9.68 24.69
C PHE A 54 5.00 -11.02 24.16
N GLY A 55 6.28 -11.32 24.35
CA GLY A 55 6.77 -12.69 24.28
C GLY A 55 6.37 -13.42 25.56
N ILE A 56 5.95 -14.68 25.45
CA ILE A 56 5.57 -15.52 26.58
C ILE A 56 6.35 -16.84 26.53
N PRO A 57 6.73 -17.41 27.70
CA PRO A 57 7.59 -18.60 27.74
C PRO A 57 6.91 -19.88 27.26
N THR A 58 5.58 -19.96 27.40
CA THR A 58 4.76 -21.11 27.06
C THR A 58 3.44 -20.66 26.42
N HIS A 59 2.65 -21.60 25.93
CA HIS A 59 1.31 -21.32 25.41
C HIS A 59 0.27 -21.02 26.53
N GLU A 60 0.64 -21.04 27.81
CA GLU A 60 -0.25 -20.57 28.87
C GLU A 60 -0.20 -19.04 28.97
N LEU A 61 -1.38 -18.39 28.92
CA LEU A 61 -1.47 -16.95 29.12
C LEU A 61 -0.95 -16.54 30.51
N PRO A 62 -0.08 -15.51 30.59
CA PRO A 62 0.41 -15.00 31.87
C PRO A 62 -0.71 -14.45 32.76
N LYS A 63 -0.49 -14.49 34.08
CA LYS A 63 -1.41 -13.87 35.03
C LYS A 63 -1.23 -12.36 35.05
N LEU A 64 -2.33 -11.63 34.99
CA LEU A 64 -2.37 -10.17 35.06
C LEU A 64 -2.76 -9.72 36.47
N ASN A 65 -2.05 -8.72 36.99
CA ASN A 65 -2.49 -7.92 38.12
C ASN A 65 -2.46 -6.45 37.72
N VAL A 66 -3.64 -5.86 37.60
CA VAL A 66 -3.85 -4.53 37.03
C VAL A 66 -4.23 -3.58 38.14
N ARG A 67 -3.52 -2.45 38.20
CA ARG A 67 -3.83 -1.36 39.11
C ARG A 67 -4.07 -0.11 38.29
N SER A 68 -5.26 0.45 38.39
CA SER A 68 -5.65 1.68 37.69
C SER A 68 -5.78 2.85 38.65
N PHE A 69 -5.37 4.03 38.19
CA PHE A 69 -5.27 5.24 39.00
C PHE A 69 -5.84 6.44 38.24
N ASN A 70 -6.03 7.55 38.95
CA ASN A 70 -6.39 8.85 38.39
C ASN A 70 -7.64 8.79 37.49
N LYS A 71 -8.78 8.44 38.09
CA LYS A 71 -10.07 8.41 37.39
C LYS A 71 -10.50 9.82 36.97
N ARG A 72 -10.72 10.03 35.67
CA ARG A 72 -11.08 11.31 35.02
C ARG A 72 -12.44 11.17 34.34
N LYS A 73 -13.15 12.28 34.14
CA LYS A 73 -14.48 12.31 33.52
C LYS A 73 -14.35 12.38 31.99
N ILE A 74 -15.15 11.60 31.28
CA ILE A 74 -15.26 11.63 29.81
C ILE A 74 -16.09 12.85 29.40
N GLY A 75 -15.70 13.50 28.29
CA GLY A 75 -16.37 14.71 27.76
C GLY A 75 -17.74 14.45 27.12
N PHE A 76 -18.05 13.21 26.78
CA PHE A 76 -19.29 12.73 26.18
C PHE A 76 -19.71 11.38 26.82
N ILE A 77 -20.90 10.87 26.48
CA ILE A 77 -21.38 9.57 26.98
C ILE A 77 -20.91 8.49 26.00
N ASP A 78 -20.09 7.55 26.49
CA ASP A 78 -19.70 6.35 25.76
C ASP A 78 -20.43 5.14 26.35
N ASP A 79 -21.48 4.67 25.66
CA ASP A 79 -22.28 3.52 26.07
C ASP A 79 -21.62 2.17 25.75
N SER A 80 -20.37 2.15 25.24
CA SER A 80 -19.65 0.90 24.98
C SER A 80 -19.17 0.24 26.28
N ASP A 81 -19.42 -1.06 26.45
CA ASP A 81 -18.97 -1.86 27.61
C ASP A 81 -17.58 -2.48 27.34
N ASN A 82 -16.62 -1.64 26.90
CA ASN A 82 -15.34 -2.10 26.36
C ASN A 82 -14.12 -1.86 27.28
N GLY A 83 -14.32 -1.28 28.47
CA GLY A 83 -13.26 -0.93 29.41
C GLY A 83 -12.47 -2.12 30.00
N GLY A 84 -11.21 -1.87 30.39
CA GLY A 84 -10.38 -2.82 31.13
C GLY A 84 -9.13 -3.31 30.38
N VAL A 85 -8.43 -4.28 30.98
CA VAL A 85 -7.17 -4.84 30.47
C VAL A 85 -7.35 -6.32 30.23
N LYS A 86 -7.19 -6.77 28.97
CA LYS A 86 -7.46 -8.16 28.58
C LYS A 86 -6.50 -8.63 27.48
N TRP A 87 -6.20 -9.92 27.48
CA TRP A 87 -5.51 -10.56 26.35
C TRP A 87 -6.49 -10.67 25.18
N ILE A 88 -6.12 -10.13 24.01
CA ILE A 88 -6.99 -10.13 22.81
C ILE A 88 -6.52 -11.08 21.72
N ASN A 89 -5.24 -11.46 21.75
CA ASN A 89 -4.66 -12.35 20.75
C ASN A 89 -3.54 -13.17 21.40
N GLN A 90 -3.39 -14.41 20.96
CA GLN A 90 -2.29 -15.27 21.33
C GLN A 90 -1.88 -16.09 20.12
N GLN A 91 -0.60 -16.02 19.75
CA GLN A 91 -0.11 -16.72 18.58
C GLN A 91 1.39 -17.00 18.67
N LYS A 92 1.85 -17.91 17.82
CA LYS A 92 3.27 -18.13 17.60
C LYS A 92 3.72 -17.29 16.41
N VAL A 93 4.64 -16.35 16.64
CA VAL A 93 5.28 -15.55 15.58
C VAL A 93 6.71 -16.04 15.43
N ARG A 94 7.05 -16.60 14.26
CA ARG A 94 8.41 -17.10 13.97
C ARG A 94 9.06 -17.92 15.10
N GLN A 95 8.31 -18.84 15.70
CA GLN A 95 8.70 -19.75 16.80
C GLN A 95 8.75 -19.17 18.22
N LEU A 96 8.42 -17.89 18.41
CA LEU A 96 8.18 -17.30 19.72
C LEU A 96 6.68 -17.35 20.03
N GLU A 97 6.30 -17.88 21.19
CA GLU A 97 4.92 -17.71 21.68
C GLU A 97 4.73 -16.24 22.09
N THR A 98 3.65 -15.63 21.65
CA THR A 98 3.34 -14.22 21.88
C THR A 98 1.89 -14.04 22.28
N ALA A 99 1.61 -12.98 23.02
CA ALA A 99 0.25 -12.55 23.35
C ALA A 99 0.12 -11.04 23.27
N SER A 100 -0.97 -10.55 22.68
CA SER A 100 -1.29 -9.12 22.59
C SER A 100 -2.24 -8.74 23.74
N LEU A 101 -1.84 -7.75 24.53
CA LEU A 101 -2.62 -7.19 25.62
C LEU A 101 -3.29 -5.91 25.14
N GLU A 102 -4.62 -5.86 25.21
CA GLU A 102 -5.40 -4.65 25.01
C GLU A 102 -5.65 -3.96 26.35
N ILE A 103 -5.39 -2.65 26.39
CA ILE A 103 -5.53 -1.80 27.57
C ILE A 103 -6.51 -0.70 27.18
N HIS A 104 -7.77 -0.87 27.56
CA HIS A 104 -8.82 0.11 27.32
C HIS A 104 -8.98 1.02 28.55
N PRO A 105 -8.84 2.35 28.39
CA PRO A 105 -8.78 3.28 29.52
C PRO A 105 -10.13 3.51 30.20
N GLN A 106 -11.24 3.22 29.51
CA GLN A 106 -12.60 3.42 30.03
C GLN A 106 -12.82 2.68 31.36
N ALA A 107 -13.37 3.41 32.33
CA ALA A 107 -13.73 2.90 33.64
C ALA A 107 -15.24 2.62 33.75
N ASP A 108 -16.06 3.51 33.18
CA ASP A 108 -17.51 3.39 33.00
C ASP A 108 -17.98 4.42 31.95
N VAL A 109 -19.28 4.50 31.69
CA VAL A 109 -19.89 5.41 30.69
C VAL A 109 -19.55 6.90 30.85
N ASN A 110 -19.10 7.32 32.05
CA ASN A 110 -18.76 8.71 32.36
C ASN A 110 -17.27 8.93 32.69
N TYR A 111 -16.46 7.89 32.84
CA TYR A 111 -15.11 8.03 33.38
C TYR A 111 -14.09 7.10 32.72
N TYR A 112 -12.83 7.53 32.69
CA TYR A 112 -11.68 6.72 32.28
C TYR A 112 -10.56 6.79 33.35
N TYR A 113 -9.66 5.82 33.35
CA TYR A 113 -8.45 5.83 34.17
C TYR A 113 -7.27 6.38 33.38
N GLN A 114 -6.60 7.40 33.92
CA GLN A 114 -5.44 8.03 33.27
C GLN A 114 -4.20 7.13 33.34
N ASN A 115 -4.02 6.35 34.42
CA ASN A 115 -2.80 5.56 34.60
C ASN A 115 -3.08 4.10 34.94
N PHE A 116 -2.27 3.21 34.40
CA PHE A 116 -2.28 1.78 34.68
C PHE A 116 -0.88 1.30 35.05
N VAL A 117 -0.79 0.48 36.11
CA VAL A 117 0.39 -0.34 36.38
C VAL A 117 -0.04 -1.80 36.25
N ILE A 118 0.56 -2.49 35.29
CA ILE A 118 0.20 -3.86 34.93
C ILE A 118 1.39 -4.76 35.25
N ASP A 119 1.19 -5.66 36.21
CA ASP A 119 2.13 -6.73 36.51
C ASP A 119 1.72 -8.00 35.76
N VAL A 120 2.60 -8.49 34.90
CA VAL A 120 2.47 -9.72 34.13
C VAL A 120 3.38 -10.77 34.76
N THR A 121 2.79 -11.83 35.32
CA THR A 121 3.56 -12.93 35.94
C THR A 121 3.62 -14.12 35.01
N PHE A 122 4.84 -14.50 34.62
CA PHE A 122 5.10 -15.64 33.75
C PHE A 122 5.17 -16.95 34.54
N ARG A 123 4.68 -18.05 33.95
CA ARG A 123 4.81 -19.40 34.50
C ARG A 123 5.90 -20.16 33.75
N THR A 124 6.72 -20.91 34.50
CA THR A 124 7.65 -21.98 34.07
C THR A 124 8.36 -21.80 32.72
N GLU A 125 9.69 -21.82 32.71
CA GLU A 125 10.45 -21.77 31.45
C GLU A 125 10.14 -22.94 30.50
N PRO A 126 10.18 -22.72 29.17
CA PRO A 126 10.03 -23.80 28.20
C PRO A 126 11.12 -24.84 28.35
N SER A 127 10.77 -26.12 28.19
CA SER A 127 11.69 -27.24 28.38
C SER A 127 12.83 -27.32 27.35
N LYS A 128 12.69 -26.66 26.19
CA LYS A 128 13.70 -26.57 25.12
C LYS A 128 13.62 -25.22 24.43
N THR A 129 14.75 -24.55 24.27
CA THR A 129 14.86 -23.27 23.55
C THR A 129 15.94 -23.33 22.47
N ILE A 130 15.83 -22.46 21.48
CA ILE A 130 16.83 -22.25 20.42
C ILE A 130 17.38 -20.83 20.49
N LYS A 131 18.58 -20.63 19.95
CA LYS A 131 19.17 -19.29 19.83
C LYS A 131 18.39 -18.50 18.78
N VAL A 132 18.05 -17.25 19.11
CA VAL A 132 17.45 -16.31 18.18
C VAL A 132 18.31 -16.11 16.94
N GLN A 133 17.71 -16.22 15.77
CA GLN A 133 18.33 -15.98 14.47
C GLN A 133 18.29 -14.49 14.10
N LYS A 134 19.14 -14.05 13.17
CA LYS A 134 19.18 -12.64 12.70
C LYS A 134 17.79 -12.16 12.29
N ILE A 135 17.12 -12.94 11.44
CA ILE A 135 15.83 -12.56 10.87
C ILE A 135 14.71 -12.51 11.94
N GLN A 136 14.75 -13.40 12.92
CA GLN A 136 13.82 -13.35 14.07
C GLN A 136 14.03 -12.08 14.91
N ARG A 137 15.29 -11.68 15.10
CA ARG A 137 15.65 -10.45 15.82
C ARG A 137 15.13 -9.22 15.08
N SER A 138 15.37 -9.12 13.77
CA SER A 138 14.92 -7.99 12.95
C SER A 138 13.41 -7.74 13.06
N PHE A 139 12.58 -8.79 13.09
CA PHE A 139 11.11 -8.65 13.19
C PHE A 139 10.59 -8.36 14.59
N LEU A 140 11.20 -8.96 15.61
CA LEU A 140 10.58 -9.07 16.92
C LEU A 140 11.22 -8.17 17.96
N GLN A 141 12.44 -7.66 17.72
CA GLN A 141 13.16 -6.85 18.71
C GLN A 141 12.45 -5.54 19.03
N GLN A 142 11.98 -4.81 18.02
CA GLN A 142 11.26 -3.53 18.22
C GLN A 142 9.80 -3.76 18.64
N ARG A 143 9.27 -4.95 18.40
CA ARG A 143 7.85 -5.29 18.55
C ARG A 143 7.49 -5.82 19.95
N ILE A 144 8.41 -6.57 20.56
CA ILE A 144 8.15 -7.31 21.79
C ILE A 144 8.57 -6.47 23.00
N VAL A 145 7.59 -6.07 23.81
CA VAL A 145 7.79 -5.22 25.01
C VAL A 145 8.87 -5.77 25.96
N ASN A 146 8.95 -7.09 26.12
CA ASN A 146 9.91 -7.78 26.99
C ASN A 146 11.02 -8.51 26.23
N TRP A 147 11.46 -7.97 25.08
CA TRP A 147 12.44 -8.61 24.19
C TRP A 147 13.71 -9.09 24.90
N ASP A 148 14.25 -8.29 25.82
CA ASP A 148 15.47 -8.61 26.58
C ASP A 148 15.42 -9.99 27.24
N VAL A 149 14.23 -10.40 27.68
CA VAL A 149 13.98 -11.71 28.27
C VAL A 149 13.46 -12.69 27.23
N ALA A 150 12.46 -12.28 26.43
CA ALA A 150 11.74 -13.12 25.49
C ALA A 150 12.61 -13.69 24.36
N GLN A 151 13.74 -13.02 24.02
CA GLN A 151 14.70 -13.52 23.04
C GLN A 151 15.29 -14.91 23.41
N ASN A 152 15.14 -15.33 24.66
CA ASN A 152 15.59 -16.63 25.16
C ASN A 152 14.48 -17.70 25.19
N TRP A 153 13.26 -17.40 24.71
CA TRP A 153 12.09 -18.30 24.78
C TRP A 153 11.68 -18.91 23.44
N PHE A 154 12.45 -18.70 22.37
CA PHE A 154 12.19 -19.32 21.07
C PHE A 154 12.25 -20.84 21.18
N GLN A 155 11.24 -21.52 20.64
CA GLN A 155 11.13 -22.98 20.70
C GLN A 155 11.48 -23.63 19.35
N PRO A 156 12.07 -24.84 19.32
CA PRO A 156 12.25 -25.56 18.06
C PRO A 156 10.88 -25.86 17.42
N ARG A 157 10.80 -25.80 16.09
CA ARG A 157 9.60 -26.24 15.37
C ARG A 157 9.36 -27.73 15.64
N LYS A 158 8.12 -28.08 15.98
CA LYS A 158 7.68 -29.48 15.97
C LYS A 158 7.32 -29.82 14.53
N ARG A 159 8.13 -30.64 13.85
CA ARG A 159 7.77 -31.19 12.54
C ARG A 159 6.74 -32.29 12.77
N MET A 160 5.49 -32.05 12.41
CA MET A 160 4.48 -33.12 12.37
C MET A 160 4.68 -33.87 11.07
N GLN A 161 4.90 -35.19 11.14
CA GLN A 161 4.98 -36.02 9.94
C GLN A 161 3.60 -36.05 9.28
N ARG A 162 3.44 -35.40 8.13
CA ARG A 162 2.25 -35.56 7.30
C ARG A 162 2.37 -36.84 6.47
N LYS A 163 1.26 -37.54 6.31
CA LYS A 163 1.09 -38.52 5.23
C LYS A 163 0.76 -37.71 3.98
N SER A 164 1.69 -37.55 3.05
CA SER A 164 1.30 -37.09 1.70
C SER A 164 0.71 -38.26 0.95
N SER A 165 -0.48 -38.12 0.37
CA SER A 165 -0.91 -39.03 -0.69
C SER A 165 -0.13 -38.67 -1.95
N GLU A 166 0.78 -39.54 -2.40
CA GLU A 166 1.36 -39.42 -3.74
C GLU A 166 0.24 -39.62 -4.76
N LEU A 167 -0.04 -38.59 -5.57
CA LEU A 167 -0.96 -38.67 -6.69
C LEU A 167 -0.27 -39.42 -7.85
N PRO A 168 -0.96 -40.34 -8.54
CA PRO A 168 -0.36 -41.01 -9.70
C PRO A 168 -0.03 -40.02 -10.82
N GLU A 169 1.06 -40.27 -11.53
CA GLU A 169 1.38 -39.57 -12.78
C GLU A 169 0.39 -39.96 -13.88
N GLY A 170 0.05 -39.00 -14.74
CA GLY A 170 -0.85 -39.24 -15.86
C GLY A 170 -1.40 -37.98 -16.50
N THR A 171 -2.42 -38.18 -17.32
CA THR A 171 -3.11 -37.10 -18.03
C THR A 171 -4.24 -36.53 -17.18
N TRP A 172 -4.22 -35.22 -16.95
CA TRP A 172 -5.22 -34.50 -16.18
C TRP A 172 -6.21 -33.76 -17.09
N ILE A 173 -7.50 -33.86 -16.78
CA ILE A 173 -8.57 -33.13 -17.44
C ILE A 173 -9.30 -32.31 -16.37
N LYS A 174 -9.38 -31.00 -16.57
CA LYS A 174 -10.07 -30.06 -15.69
C LYS A 174 -11.52 -29.91 -16.13
N LEU A 175 -12.43 -29.91 -15.16
CA LEU A 175 -13.86 -29.67 -15.35
C LEU A 175 -14.41 -28.76 -14.24
N LYS A 176 -15.57 -28.15 -14.47
CA LYS A 176 -16.20 -27.18 -13.56
C LYS A 176 -17.67 -27.48 -13.33
N THR A 177 -18.18 -27.13 -12.15
CA THR A 177 -19.62 -27.17 -11.83
C THR A 177 -20.02 -25.99 -10.96
N ALA A 178 -21.13 -25.34 -11.31
CA ALA A 178 -21.68 -24.22 -10.53
C ALA A 178 -22.54 -24.72 -9.36
N ASP A 179 -23.38 -25.72 -9.64
CA ASP A 179 -24.42 -26.22 -8.72
C ASP A 179 -24.11 -27.62 -8.18
N ASP A 180 -24.74 -27.95 -7.06
CA ASP A 180 -24.84 -29.31 -6.53
C ASP A 180 -25.81 -30.12 -7.42
N GLN A 181 -25.31 -31.12 -8.16
CA GLN A 181 -26.14 -31.91 -9.08
C GLN A 181 -25.49 -33.22 -9.52
N MET A 182 -26.29 -34.11 -10.12
CA MET A 182 -25.77 -35.23 -10.92
C MET A 182 -25.18 -34.71 -12.23
N ILE A 183 -23.98 -35.18 -12.56
CA ILE A 183 -23.25 -34.78 -13.77
C ILE A 183 -22.86 -36.02 -14.55
N ALA A 184 -23.00 -35.93 -15.88
CA ALA A 184 -22.49 -36.90 -16.82
C ALA A 184 -21.30 -36.36 -17.62
N ILE A 185 -20.35 -37.23 -17.94
CA ILE A 185 -19.30 -36.98 -18.94
C ILE A 185 -19.36 -38.10 -19.97
N SER A 186 -19.48 -37.77 -21.25
CA SER A 186 -19.53 -38.80 -22.29
C SER A 186 -18.14 -39.21 -22.76
N GLY A 187 -18.00 -40.49 -23.16
CA GLY A 187 -16.78 -40.99 -23.78
C GLY A 187 -16.46 -40.29 -25.11
N ALA A 188 -17.49 -39.84 -25.85
CA ALA A 188 -17.31 -39.04 -27.04
C ALA A 188 -16.62 -37.69 -26.75
N ASP A 189 -17.00 -37.01 -25.67
CA ASP A 189 -16.39 -35.73 -25.27
C ASP A 189 -14.94 -35.94 -24.84
N LEU A 190 -14.65 -36.99 -24.07
CA LEU A 190 -13.27 -37.34 -23.69
C LEU A 190 -12.40 -37.64 -24.91
N LEU A 191 -12.88 -38.45 -25.85
CA LEU A 191 -12.16 -38.79 -27.08
C LEU A 191 -11.96 -37.58 -28.02
N SER A 192 -12.81 -36.56 -27.91
CA SER A 192 -12.66 -35.31 -28.66
C SER A 192 -11.46 -34.47 -28.20
N LEU A 193 -11.06 -34.57 -26.93
CA LEU A 193 -9.88 -33.90 -26.38
C LEU A 193 -8.59 -34.51 -26.93
N SER A 194 -8.54 -35.84 -27.01
CA SER A 194 -7.43 -36.59 -27.57
C SER A 194 -7.84 -38.01 -27.95
N SER A 195 -7.63 -38.38 -29.20
CA SER A 195 -7.87 -39.74 -29.68
C SER A 195 -6.95 -40.79 -29.03
N ALA A 196 -5.87 -40.37 -28.37
CA ALA A 196 -4.97 -41.27 -27.65
C ALA A 196 -5.66 -41.94 -26.44
N LEU A 197 -6.70 -41.31 -25.87
CA LEU A 197 -7.44 -41.83 -24.72
C LEU A 197 -8.23 -43.11 -25.02
N GLN A 198 -8.45 -43.43 -26.30
CA GLN A 198 -9.10 -44.68 -26.70
C GLN A 198 -8.32 -45.92 -26.24
N GLN A 199 -7.00 -45.79 -26.06
CA GLN A 199 -6.13 -46.88 -25.60
C GLN A 199 -6.05 -46.99 -24.07
N SER A 200 -6.65 -46.06 -23.33
CA SER A 200 -6.65 -46.05 -21.88
C SER A 200 -7.73 -47.00 -21.33
N ASP A 201 -7.42 -47.74 -20.26
CA ASP A 201 -8.39 -48.59 -19.55
C ASP A 201 -9.29 -47.70 -18.67
N PRO A 202 -10.59 -47.54 -18.95
CA PRO A 202 -11.44 -46.62 -18.20
C PRO A 202 -11.56 -46.96 -16.70
N ARG A 203 -11.27 -48.22 -16.34
CA ARG A 203 -11.25 -48.68 -14.94
C ARG A 203 -10.16 -48.01 -14.10
N SER A 204 -9.13 -47.46 -14.75
CA SER A 204 -8.05 -46.73 -14.05
C SER A 204 -8.36 -45.26 -13.78
N PHE A 205 -9.43 -44.72 -14.38
CA PHE A 205 -9.72 -43.28 -14.26
C PHE A 205 -10.13 -42.94 -12.83
N MET A 206 -9.67 -41.79 -12.35
CA MET A 206 -9.90 -41.28 -10.99
C MET A 206 -10.44 -39.85 -11.06
N LEU A 207 -11.41 -39.52 -10.20
CA LEU A 207 -12.02 -38.19 -10.16
C LEU A 207 -11.66 -37.51 -8.83
N PHE A 208 -11.14 -36.29 -8.90
CA PHE A 208 -10.72 -35.50 -7.75
C PHE A 208 -11.42 -34.15 -7.72
N THR A 209 -11.50 -33.56 -6.52
CA THR A 209 -11.86 -32.15 -6.30
C THR A 209 -11.04 -31.64 -5.12
N GLY A 210 -10.99 -30.32 -4.94
CA GLY A 210 -10.40 -29.73 -3.74
C GLY A 210 -11.02 -30.28 -2.46
N SER A 211 -10.24 -30.38 -1.37
CA SER A 211 -10.70 -30.98 -0.10
C SER A 211 -11.81 -30.21 0.62
N SER A 212 -12.15 -28.98 0.23
CA SER A 212 -13.37 -28.29 0.68
C SER A 212 -14.60 -28.65 -0.13
N LEU A 213 -14.45 -29.41 -1.22
CA LEU A 213 -15.52 -29.78 -2.13
C LEU A 213 -16.29 -28.55 -2.65
N GLY A 214 -15.57 -27.49 -3.01
CA GLY A 214 -16.15 -26.23 -3.52
C GLY A 214 -16.63 -25.24 -2.47
N ARG A 215 -16.81 -25.65 -1.20
CA ARG A 215 -17.30 -24.74 -0.17
C ARG A 215 -16.22 -23.79 0.34
N ASP A 216 -16.69 -22.60 0.69
CA ASP A 216 -15.89 -21.53 1.25
C ASP A 216 -15.23 -21.89 2.59
N ARG A 217 -13.96 -21.49 2.74
CA ARG A 217 -13.13 -21.62 3.94
C ARG A 217 -12.99 -20.30 4.70
N SER A 218 -13.56 -19.20 4.21
CA SER A 218 -13.35 -17.83 4.69
C SER A 218 -13.65 -17.65 6.18
N LYS A 219 -14.64 -18.36 6.73
CA LYS A 219 -14.93 -18.34 8.18
C LYS A 219 -13.68 -18.67 9.02
N THR A 220 -12.74 -19.46 8.48
CA THR A 220 -11.47 -19.82 9.13
C THR A 220 -10.33 -18.81 8.94
N VAL A 221 -10.53 -17.74 8.17
CA VAL A 221 -9.50 -16.71 7.90
C VAL A 221 -9.99 -15.30 8.24
N ILE A 222 -11.25 -14.99 7.93
CA ILE A 222 -11.93 -13.72 8.25
C ILE A 222 -12.20 -13.64 9.76
N ASN A 223 -12.79 -14.70 10.34
CA ASN A 223 -13.31 -14.67 11.71
C ASN A 223 -12.47 -15.45 12.72
N THR A 224 -11.87 -16.57 12.30
CA THR A 224 -11.06 -17.44 13.16
C THR A 224 -9.61 -17.35 12.73
N ILE A 225 -8.67 -17.26 13.66
CA ILE A 225 -7.28 -16.91 13.33
C ILE A 225 -6.32 -17.87 14.03
N THR A 226 -6.80 -19.08 14.23
CA THR A 226 -6.05 -20.16 14.85
C THR A 226 -5.20 -20.87 13.82
N TYR A 227 -4.01 -21.28 14.23
CA TYR A 227 -3.22 -22.23 13.46
C TYR A 227 -4.05 -23.48 13.14
N SER A 228 -4.06 -23.86 11.88
CA SER A 228 -4.61 -25.12 11.39
C SER A 228 -3.62 -25.74 10.42
N GLU A 229 -3.50 -27.07 10.45
CA GLU A 229 -2.65 -27.77 9.50
C GLU A 229 -3.16 -27.55 8.07
N ASN A 230 -2.23 -27.47 7.12
CA ASN A 230 -2.61 -27.43 5.71
C ASN A 230 -3.33 -28.73 5.34
N PRO A 231 -4.58 -28.66 4.83
CA PRO A 231 -5.30 -29.84 4.42
C PRO A 231 -4.65 -30.48 3.18
N GLU A 232 -5.02 -31.74 2.92
CA GLU A 232 -4.79 -32.37 1.62
C GLU A 232 -5.31 -31.47 0.50
N ASN A 233 -4.62 -31.43 -0.64
CA ASN A 233 -5.08 -30.61 -1.76
C ASN A 233 -6.36 -31.20 -2.36
N LEU A 234 -6.26 -32.45 -2.80
CA LEU A 234 -7.29 -33.16 -3.54
C LEU A 234 -7.85 -34.33 -2.73
N VAL A 235 -9.13 -34.61 -2.94
CA VAL A 235 -9.81 -35.81 -2.43
C VAL A 235 -10.47 -36.54 -3.58
N GLU A 236 -10.31 -37.87 -3.61
CA GLU A 236 -10.91 -38.71 -4.65
C GLU A 236 -12.41 -38.93 -4.39
N THR A 237 -13.22 -38.65 -5.41
CA THR A 237 -14.68 -38.78 -5.41
C THR A 237 -15.08 -40.02 -6.19
N ALA A 238 -16.00 -40.81 -5.62
CA ALA A 238 -16.49 -42.01 -6.29
C ALA A 238 -17.46 -41.65 -7.43
N PHE A 239 -17.41 -42.41 -8.52
CA PHE A 239 -18.29 -42.25 -9.68
C PHE A 239 -18.70 -43.60 -10.27
N VAL A 240 -19.72 -43.61 -11.13
CA VAL A 240 -20.10 -44.77 -11.94
C VAL A 240 -19.58 -44.58 -13.35
N PHE A 241 -19.02 -45.64 -13.94
CA PHE A 241 -18.60 -45.66 -15.33
C PHE A 241 -19.43 -46.71 -16.09
N SER A 242 -20.39 -46.26 -16.90
CA SER A 242 -21.13 -47.12 -17.82
C SER A 242 -20.29 -47.41 -19.06
N GLY A 243 -20.05 -48.70 -19.34
CA GLY A 243 -19.27 -49.16 -20.50
C GLY A 243 -17.87 -49.70 -20.20
N GLU A 244 -17.32 -49.51 -18.98
CA GLU A 244 -15.90 -49.82 -18.66
C GLU A 244 -15.49 -51.31 -18.71
N ASN A 245 -16.43 -52.23 -18.92
CA ASN A 245 -16.22 -53.68 -18.80
C ASN A 245 -15.26 -54.25 -19.86
N ASN A 246 -15.21 -53.67 -21.05
CA ASN A 246 -14.33 -54.11 -22.14
C ASN A 246 -12.88 -53.59 -21.99
N GLY A 247 -12.64 -52.66 -21.06
CA GLY A 247 -11.33 -52.07 -20.81
C GLY A 247 -10.86 -51.09 -21.90
N THR A 248 -11.76 -50.58 -22.74
CA THR A 248 -11.48 -49.60 -23.80
C THR A 248 -12.47 -48.45 -23.74
N LEU A 249 -12.01 -47.21 -23.85
CA LEU A 249 -12.89 -46.03 -23.89
C LEU A 249 -13.60 -45.93 -25.25
N ASP A 250 -14.92 -46.11 -25.25
CA ASP A 250 -15.78 -46.02 -26.43
C ASP A 250 -16.63 -44.73 -26.43
N THR A 251 -17.12 -44.32 -27.61
CA THR A 251 -17.96 -43.11 -27.73
C THR A 251 -19.30 -43.21 -26.99
N GLY A 252 -19.77 -44.43 -26.72
CA GLY A 252 -21.02 -44.69 -25.99
C GLY A 252 -20.85 -44.77 -24.47
N ASP A 253 -19.62 -44.66 -23.97
CA ASP A 253 -19.34 -44.73 -22.54
C ASP A 253 -19.82 -43.47 -21.82
N LYS A 254 -20.12 -43.59 -20.53
CA LYS A 254 -20.64 -42.49 -19.71
C LYS A 254 -20.12 -42.56 -18.29
N ILE A 255 -19.49 -41.49 -17.81
CA ILE A 255 -19.17 -41.28 -16.39
C ILE A 255 -20.35 -40.56 -15.75
N LEU A 256 -20.83 -41.03 -14.60
CA LEU A 256 -21.86 -40.40 -13.78
C LEU A 256 -21.29 -40.16 -12.38
N PHE A 257 -21.39 -38.93 -11.88
CA PHE A 257 -20.98 -38.59 -10.52
C PHE A 257 -21.86 -37.48 -9.95
N TYR A 258 -21.85 -37.34 -8.63
CA TYR A 258 -22.49 -36.22 -7.96
C TYR A 258 -21.47 -35.09 -7.78
N GLY A 259 -21.65 -34.01 -8.54
CA GLY A 259 -20.82 -32.82 -8.49
C GLY A 259 -21.33 -31.84 -7.46
N ARG A 260 -20.45 -31.35 -6.60
CA ARG A 260 -20.74 -30.32 -5.61
C ARG A 260 -20.26 -28.97 -6.13
N GLY A 261 -21.18 -28.00 -6.20
CA GLY A 261 -20.95 -26.65 -6.67
C GLY A 261 -20.15 -25.78 -5.69
N ALA A 262 -19.98 -24.50 -6.00
CA ALA A 262 -19.38 -23.55 -5.06
C ALA A 262 -20.33 -23.30 -3.86
N SER A 263 -21.64 -23.33 -4.11
CA SER A 263 -22.69 -23.09 -3.13
C SER A 263 -23.70 -24.25 -3.11
N GLY A 264 -24.34 -24.50 -1.97
CA GLY A 264 -25.37 -25.55 -1.85
C GLY A 264 -25.66 -25.96 -0.40
N PHE A 265 -26.46 -27.01 -0.22
CA PHE A 265 -26.87 -27.49 1.10
C PHE A 265 -25.87 -28.45 1.72
N ASP A 266 -25.61 -28.27 3.01
CA ASP A 266 -24.69 -29.07 3.80
C ASP A 266 -25.37 -29.58 5.08
N LEU A 267 -25.02 -30.79 5.50
CA LEU A 267 -25.51 -31.40 6.74
C LEU A 267 -24.57 -31.05 7.90
N ASP A 268 -25.11 -30.37 8.92
CA ASP A 268 -24.46 -30.05 10.19
C ASP A 268 -25.23 -30.73 11.32
N ILE A 269 -24.88 -32.00 11.59
CA ILE A 269 -25.59 -32.89 12.52
C ILE A 269 -27.04 -33.13 12.04
N ASP A 270 -28.01 -32.43 12.60
CA ASP A 270 -29.44 -32.52 12.27
C ASP A 270 -29.94 -31.30 11.48
N ASP A 271 -29.08 -30.32 11.24
CA ASP A 271 -29.43 -29.06 10.59
C ASP A 271 -28.93 -29.02 9.15
N VAL A 272 -29.82 -28.71 8.21
CA VAL A 272 -29.49 -28.58 6.79
C VAL A 272 -29.34 -27.09 6.49
N LYS A 273 -28.10 -26.65 6.23
CA LYS A 273 -27.79 -25.24 5.99
C LYS A 273 -27.35 -25.03 4.56
N HIS A 274 -27.88 -23.98 3.94
CA HIS A 274 -27.31 -23.48 2.71
C HIS A 274 -25.98 -22.77 3.01
N HIS A 275 -24.97 -23.05 2.21
CA HIS A 275 -23.67 -22.42 2.27
C HIS A 275 -23.34 -21.79 0.92
N GLN A 276 -23.04 -20.51 0.93
CA GLN A 276 -22.66 -19.77 -0.26
C GLN A 276 -21.17 -19.44 -0.24
N ASN A 277 -20.49 -19.61 -1.37
CA ASN A 277 -19.11 -19.19 -1.53
C ASN A 277 -19.01 -17.72 -1.95
N ILE A 278 -18.17 -16.96 -1.24
CA ILE A 278 -17.99 -15.52 -1.44
C ILE A 278 -16.90 -15.16 -2.45
N TYR A 279 -16.02 -16.12 -2.79
CA TYR A 279 -14.84 -15.87 -3.63
C TYR A 279 -14.97 -16.38 -5.06
N PHE A 280 -15.71 -17.48 -5.27
CA PHE A 280 -15.89 -18.05 -6.60
C PHE A 280 -17.28 -18.69 -6.74
N THR A 281 -17.76 -18.82 -7.98
CA THR A 281 -19.10 -19.34 -8.31
C THR A 281 -19.08 -20.76 -8.86
N GLU A 282 -17.91 -21.27 -9.28
CA GLU A 282 -17.74 -22.60 -9.86
C GLU A 282 -16.71 -23.40 -9.06
N ASN A 283 -17.02 -24.65 -8.73
CA ASN A 283 -16.06 -25.59 -8.15
C ASN A 283 -15.35 -26.38 -9.25
N ILE A 284 -14.05 -26.62 -9.08
CA ILE A 284 -13.20 -27.36 -10.00
C ILE A 284 -13.06 -28.83 -9.58
N TYR A 285 -13.23 -29.68 -10.58
CA TYR A 285 -12.96 -31.11 -10.52
C TYR A 285 -11.84 -31.48 -11.51
N TRP A 286 -11.16 -32.58 -11.23
CA TRP A 286 -10.00 -33.07 -11.97
C TRP A 286 -10.17 -34.56 -12.25
N LEU A 287 -10.27 -34.93 -13.53
CA LEU A 287 -10.23 -36.33 -13.96
C LEU A 287 -8.78 -36.70 -14.29
N LEU A 288 -8.25 -37.70 -13.60
CA LEU A 288 -6.94 -38.28 -13.84
C LEU A 288 -7.07 -39.57 -14.64
N ILE A 289 -6.34 -39.64 -15.74
CA ILE A 289 -6.09 -40.85 -16.51
C ILE A 289 -4.64 -41.26 -16.25
N PRO A 290 -4.39 -42.19 -15.31
CA PRO A 290 -3.04 -42.52 -14.89
C PRO A 290 -2.25 -43.25 -15.97
N ASP A 291 -0.94 -43.01 -16.04
CA ASP A 291 -0.04 -43.74 -16.95
C ASP A 291 -0.01 -45.24 -16.61
N ASP A 292 -0.11 -45.58 -15.32
CA ASP A 292 -0.28 -46.95 -14.86
C ASP A 292 -1.76 -47.39 -14.92
N SER A 293 -2.12 -48.01 -16.04
CA SER A 293 -3.45 -48.61 -16.25
C SER A 293 -3.82 -49.76 -15.30
N SER A 294 -2.91 -50.23 -14.43
CA SER A 294 -3.23 -51.22 -13.39
C SER A 294 -3.91 -50.62 -12.16
N LEU A 295 -3.79 -49.30 -11.97
CA LEU A 295 -4.47 -48.56 -10.91
C LEU A 295 -5.98 -48.60 -11.12
N ARG A 296 -6.77 -48.45 -10.05
CA ARG A 296 -8.23 -48.47 -10.10
C ARG A 296 -8.77 -47.29 -9.33
N GLY A 297 -9.58 -46.48 -9.99
CA GLY A 297 -10.22 -45.34 -9.33
C GLY A 297 -11.41 -45.76 -8.49
N LYS A 298 -11.82 -44.87 -7.60
CA LYS A 298 -12.94 -45.05 -6.69
C LYS A 298 -14.26 -45.14 -7.47
N ARG A 299 -15.06 -46.16 -7.14
CA ARG A 299 -16.39 -46.39 -7.75
C ARG A 299 -17.49 -46.30 -6.69
N VAL A 300 -18.68 -45.91 -7.12
CA VAL A 300 -19.89 -45.99 -6.28
C VAL A 300 -20.15 -47.46 -5.94
N THR A 301 -20.26 -47.77 -4.65
CA THR A 301 -20.53 -49.12 -4.17
C THR A 301 -22.01 -49.28 -3.83
N ALA A 302 -22.54 -50.49 -3.88
CA ALA A 302 -23.89 -50.75 -3.37
C ALA A 302 -23.96 -50.48 -1.85
N ALA A 303 -25.05 -49.88 -1.38
CA ALA A 303 -25.37 -49.75 0.04
C ALA A 303 -25.84 -51.10 0.61
N ASP A 304 -25.62 -51.31 1.91
CA ASP A 304 -26.14 -52.49 2.61
C ASP A 304 -27.67 -52.44 2.66
N ILE A 305 -28.32 -53.59 2.40
CA ILE A 305 -29.77 -53.70 2.43
C ILE A 305 -30.21 -54.03 3.87
N PRO A 306 -31.09 -53.23 4.49
CA PRO A 306 -31.62 -53.53 5.82
C PRO A 306 -32.36 -54.86 5.85
N SER A 307 -32.17 -55.64 6.92
CA SER A 307 -32.86 -56.92 7.09
C SER A 307 -34.37 -56.81 7.32
N SER A 308 -34.84 -55.66 7.81
CA SER A 308 -36.26 -55.30 7.97
C SER A 308 -36.40 -53.79 8.16
N THR A 309 -37.51 -53.21 7.70
CA THR A 309 -37.84 -51.78 7.91
C THR A 309 -38.91 -51.62 8.99
N SER A 310 -38.77 -50.64 9.89
CA SER A 310 -39.71 -50.35 10.97
C SER A 310 -40.84 -49.38 10.56
N LEU A 311 -40.63 -48.59 9.50
CA LEU A 311 -41.56 -47.57 9.02
C LEU A 311 -41.50 -47.46 7.49
N THR A 312 -42.65 -47.20 6.86
CA THR A 312 -42.73 -46.81 5.46
C THR A 312 -43.07 -45.32 5.38
N LEU A 313 -42.30 -44.56 4.62
CA LEU A 313 -42.45 -43.12 4.39
C LEU A 313 -42.80 -42.87 2.92
N ASP A 314 -43.89 -42.15 2.68
CA ASP A 314 -44.34 -41.74 1.34
C ASP A 314 -43.95 -40.29 1.00
N TYR A 315 -43.08 -39.69 1.80
CA TYR A 315 -42.52 -38.36 1.62
C TYR A 315 -41.12 -38.27 2.23
N ALA A 316 -40.40 -37.22 1.85
CA ALA A 316 -39.15 -36.80 2.47
C ALA A 316 -39.11 -35.27 2.59
N THR A 317 -38.07 -34.72 3.20
CA THR A 317 -37.87 -33.26 3.27
C THR A 317 -37.05 -32.82 2.06
N SER A 318 -37.48 -31.77 1.39
CA SER A 318 -36.73 -31.11 0.31
C SER A 318 -36.53 -29.64 0.64
N PHE A 319 -35.47 -29.05 0.09
CA PHE A 319 -35.09 -27.67 0.34
C PHE A 319 -34.97 -26.91 -0.99
N VAL A 320 -35.48 -25.69 -1.00
CA VAL A 320 -35.30 -24.73 -2.11
C VAL A 320 -34.65 -23.49 -1.52
N HIS A 321 -33.56 -23.04 -2.13
CA HIS A 321 -32.86 -21.81 -1.76
C HIS A 321 -32.95 -20.80 -2.90
N ILE A 322 -33.20 -19.54 -2.56
CA ILE A 322 -33.32 -18.43 -3.49
C ILE A 322 -32.45 -17.32 -2.96
N GLU A 323 -31.38 -17.01 -3.68
CA GLU A 323 -30.45 -15.93 -3.40
C GLU A 323 -30.01 -15.39 -4.76
N ASN A 324 -29.98 -14.07 -4.89
CA ASN A 324 -29.56 -13.43 -6.14
C ASN A 324 -28.66 -12.26 -5.80
N ASP A 325 -27.37 -12.47 -5.99
CA ASP A 325 -26.35 -11.47 -5.72
C ASP A 325 -26.24 -10.53 -6.91
N ILE A 326 -26.73 -9.31 -6.73
CA ILE A 326 -26.69 -8.26 -7.76
C ILE A 326 -25.92 -7.04 -7.26
N THR A 327 -26.05 -6.70 -5.98
CA THR A 327 -25.51 -5.48 -5.39
C THR A 327 -24.73 -5.78 -4.13
N ASN A 328 -23.63 -5.05 -3.93
CA ASN A 328 -22.89 -5.04 -2.67
C ASN A 328 -23.05 -3.65 -2.03
N PRO A 329 -24.11 -3.43 -1.20
CA PRO A 329 -24.48 -2.09 -0.72
C PRO A 329 -23.39 -1.38 0.09
N PHE A 330 -22.33 -2.07 0.50
CA PHE A 330 -21.24 -1.52 1.30
C PHE A 330 -19.86 -1.60 0.62
N GLY A 331 -19.78 -2.12 -0.61
CA GLY A 331 -18.51 -2.28 -1.34
C GLY A 331 -17.49 -3.13 -0.60
N SER A 332 -17.91 -4.23 0.03
CA SER A 332 -17.02 -5.04 0.90
C SER A 332 -16.72 -6.44 0.38
N GLY A 333 -17.39 -6.88 -0.69
CA GLY A 333 -17.30 -8.26 -1.18
C GLY A 333 -17.98 -9.31 -0.29
N LEU A 334 -18.32 -8.98 0.96
CA LEU A 334 -18.84 -9.93 1.96
C LEU A 334 -20.37 -9.88 2.13
N ALA A 335 -21.03 -8.84 1.62
CA ALA A 335 -22.47 -8.63 1.78
C ALA A 335 -23.13 -8.39 0.43
N TRP A 336 -23.14 -9.43 -0.40
CA TRP A 336 -23.92 -9.41 -1.63
C TRP A 336 -25.39 -9.62 -1.32
N THR A 337 -26.23 -8.90 -2.05
CA THR A 337 -27.69 -8.90 -1.87
C THR A 337 -28.39 -8.69 -3.21
N GLY A 338 -29.66 -9.07 -3.24
CA GLY A 338 -30.56 -8.77 -4.33
C GLY A 338 -31.04 -7.32 -4.33
N THR A 339 -32.15 -7.11 -5.02
CA THR A 339 -32.73 -5.77 -5.20
C THR A 339 -33.18 -5.17 -3.86
N SER A 340 -32.99 -3.86 -3.71
CA SER A 340 -33.54 -3.10 -2.59
C SER A 340 -35.00 -2.73 -2.82
N PHE A 341 -35.74 -2.51 -1.72
CA PHE A 341 -37.13 -2.09 -1.78
C PHE A 341 -37.42 -1.05 -0.69
N GLY A 342 -37.55 0.21 -1.14
CA GLY A 342 -37.73 1.37 -0.26
C GLY A 342 -39.07 1.39 0.48
N ARG A 343 -39.24 2.36 1.38
CA ARG A 343 -40.49 2.58 2.12
C ARG A 343 -41.71 2.65 1.18
N GLY A 344 -42.74 1.86 1.47
CA GLY A 344 -43.98 1.78 0.69
C GLY A 344 -43.89 0.90 -0.55
N ALA A 345 -42.71 0.34 -0.87
CA ALA A 345 -42.54 -0.65 -1.91
C ALA A 345 -42.76 -2.08 -1.38
N SER A 346 -42.94 -3.02 -2.30
CA SER A 346 -43.04 -4.45 -2.03
C SER A 346 -42.00 -5.21 -2.84
N PHE A 347 -41.41 -6.24 -2.25
CA PHE A 347 -40.57 -7.22 -2.94
C PHE A 347 -41.26 -8.59 -2.87
N THR A 348 -41.17 -9.39 -3.94
CA THR A 348 -41.80 -10.72 -3.98
C THR A 348 -40.74 -11.79 -4.20
N VAL A 349 -40.64 -12.73 -3.26
CA VAL A 349 -39.86 -13.96 -3.43
C VAL A 349 -40.74 -15.01 -4.08
N ILE A 350 -40.20 -15.76 -5.05
CA ILE A 350 -40.96 -16.72 -5.87
C ILE A 350 -40.36 -18.12 -5.73
N PRO A 351 -40.62 -18.86 -4.64
CA PRO A 351 -40.22 -20.26 -4.54
C PRO A 351 -41.05 -21.15 -5.44
N GLU A 352 -40.35 -21.92 -6.29
CA GLU A 352 -40.94 -23.01 -7.07
C GLU A 352 -40.78 -24.32 -6.31
N LEU A 353 -41.90 -24.91 -5.87
CA LEU A 353 -41.94 -26.12 -5.06
C LEU A 353 -42.63 -27.22 -5.85
N HIS A 354 -42.01 -28.40 -5.94
CA HIS A 354 -42.52 -29.51 -6.74
C HIS A 354 -42.86 -30.73 -5.88
N ASN A 355 -43.90 -31.47 -6.29
CA ASN A 355 -44.37 -32.70 -5.68
C ASN A 355 -44.73 -32.53 -4.20
N ILE A 356 -45.47 -31.47 -3.87
CA ILE A 356 -45.72 -31.06 -2.47
C ILE A 356 -46.57 -32.10 -1.73
N LYS A 357 -46.11 -32.50 -0.53
CA LYS A 357 -46.87 -33.31 0.42
C LYS A 357 -47.73 -32.39 1.29
N THR A 358 -48.99 -32.22 0.93
CA THR A 358 -49.90 -31.25 1.58
C THR A 358 -50.21 -31.53 3.06
N THR A 359 -49.89 -32.73 3.57
CA THR A 359 -50.10 -33.11 4.98
C THR A 359 -48.92 -32.79 5.88
N VAL A 360 -47.84 -32.24 5.33
CA VAL A 360 -46.62 -31.88 6.05
C VAL A 360 -46.45 -30.38 5.94
N ASP A 361 -46.15 -29.72 7.05
CA ASP A 361 -45.94 -28.29 7.07
C ASP A 361 -44.63 -27.93 6.37
N ALA A 362 -44.59 -26.75 5.77
CA ALA A 362 -43.37 -26.15 5.23
C ALA A 362 -42.86 -25.04 6.15
N TYR A 363 -41.54 -24.88 6.18
CA TYR A 363 -40.85 -23.86 6.95
C TYR A 363 -40.12 -22.91 6.01
N PHE A 364 -40.46 -21.64 6.11
CA PHE A 364 -39.84 -20.56 5.34
C PHE A 364 -38.88 -19.83 6.25
N GLU A 365 -37.61 -19.75 5.85
CA GLU A 365 -36.61 -18.86 6.43
C GLU A 365 -36.27 -17.78 5.40
N ILE A 366 -36.39 -16.52 5.78
CA ILE A 366 -36.15 -15.39 4.89
C ILE A 366 -35.17 -14.46 5.58
N ALA A 367 -34.23 -13.93 4.80
CA ALA A 367 -33.27 -12.95 5.25
C ALA A 367 -33.39 -11.66 4.43
N VAL A 368 -33.30 -10.54 5.15
CA VAL A 368 -33.20 -9.19 4.60
C VAL A 368 -32.06 -8.47 5.27
N ARG A 369 -31.38 -7.61 4.53
CA ARG A 369 -30.31 -6.77 5.03
C ARG A 369 -30.78 -5.33 5.11
N GLY A 370 -30.67 -4.73 6.30
CA GLY A 370 -30.93 -3.30 6.46
C GLY A 370 -29.95 -2.47 5.64
N SER A 371 -30.44 -1.41 5.01
CA SER A 371 -29.63 -0.39 4.35
C SER A 371 -30.38 0.94 4.33
N THR A 372 -29.70 2.01 3.96
CA THR A 372 -30.25 3.36 3.93
C THR A 372 -30.12 3.96 2.53
N THR A 373 -31.03 4.87 2.18
CA THR A 373 -30.86 5.69 0.98
C THR A 373 -29.76 6.75 1.15
N ASP A 374 -29.34 7.02 2.40
CA ASP A 374 -28.36 8.05 2.75
C ASP A 374 -27.58 7.63 4.00
N PHE A 375 -26.32 7.20 3.81
CA PHE A 375 -25.44 6.73 4.87
C PHE A 375 -24.90 7.88 5.74
N GLU A 376 -24.83 9.09 5.21
CA GLU A 376 -24.30 10.25 5.91
C GLU A 376 -25.35 10.84 6.86
N TYR A 377 -26.59 11.00 6.38
CA TYR A 377 -27.64 11.67 7.15
C TYR A 377 -28.37 10.74 8.12
N VAL A 378 -28.68 9.50 7.71
CA VAL A 378 -29.37 8.51 8.56
C VAL A 378 -28.69 7.15 8.44
N PRO A 379 -27.59 6.89 9.17
CA PRO A 379 -26.85 5.63 9.09
C PRO A 379 -27.63 4.44 9.68
N ASN A 380 -28.65 4.69 10.50
CA ASN A 380 -29.43 3.63 11.16
C ASN A 380 -30.95 3.86 11.04
N PRO A 381 -31.53 3.75 9.83
CA PRO A 381 -32.96 3.91 9.66
C PRO A 381 -33.71 2.74 10.32
N ARG A 382 -34.98 2.99 10.66
CA ARG A 382 -35.90 1.94 11.08
C ARG A 382 -36.41 1.17 9.86
N HIS A 383 -36.59 -0.14 9.99
CA HIS A 383 -37.16 -1.04 9.00
C HIS A 383 -38.35 -1.79 9.59
N ILE A 384 -39.48 -1.80 8.89
CA ILE A 384 -40.66 -2.59 9.23
C ILE A 384 -41.10 -3.27 7.93
N ILE A 385 -41.05 -4.59 7.89
CA ILE A 385 -41.32 -5.37 6.68
C ILE A 385 -42.30 -6.48 7.03
N ASP A 386 -43.49 -6.44 6.46
CA ASP A 386 -44.56 -7.40 6.68
C ASP A 386 -44.55 -8.49 5.60
N MET A 387 -44.64 -9.76 6.01
CA MET A 387 -44.52 -10.91 5.11
C MET A 387 -45.84 -11.66 4.96
N TYR A 388 -46.17 -12.03 3.73
CA TYR A 388 -47.42 -12.71 3.37
C TYR A 388 -47.14 -13.85 2.39
N LEU A 389 -47.97 -14.91 2.43
CA LEU A 389 -47.86 -16.07 1.52
C LEU A 389 -49.10 -16.16 0.65
N ASN A 390 -48.91 -16.16 -0.68
CA ASN A 390 -49.91 -16.31 -1.75
C ASN A 390 -50.99 -15.20 -1.82
N SER A 391 -51.50 -14.70 -0.69
CA SER A 391 -52.36 -13.50 -0.58
C SER A 391 -51.92 -12.59 0.57
N ARG A 392 -52.37 -11.32 0.57
CA ARG A 392 -52.06 -10.32 1.62
C ARG A 392 -53.10 -10.28 2.75
N ASP A 393 -53.96 -11.29 2.85
CA ASP A 393 -55.08 -11.29 3.80
C ASP A 393 -54.64 -11.69 5.22
N GLU A 394 -53.57 -12.48 5.33
CA GLU A 394 -53.03 -12.99 6.59
C GLU A 394 -51.53 -12.69 6.68
N LEU A 395 -51.16 -11.83 7.64
CA LEU A 395 -49.77 -11.57 7.98
C LEU A 395 -49.15 -12.85 8.55
N ARG A 396 -48.11 -13.37 7.90
CA ARG A 396 -47.40 -14.58 8.35
C ARG A 396 -46.32 -14.26 9.38
N GLU A 397 -45.53 -13.21 9.13
CA GLU A 397 -44.46 -12.76 10.03
C GLU A 397 -44.04 -11.32 9.68
N ASN A 398 -43.27 -10.64 10.54
CA ASN A 398 -42.68 -9.35 10.21
C ASN A 398 -41.27 -9.11 10.77
N TYR A 399 -40.56 -8.20 10.13
CA TYR A 399 -39.33 -7.60 10.64
C TYR A 399 -39.64 -6.26 11.30
N ASN A 400 -38.98 -5.97 12.42
CA ASN A 400 -39.01 -4.66 13.07
C ASN A 400 -37.66 -4.41 13.74
N PHE A 401 -36.77 -3.71 13.04
CA PHE A 401 -35.40 -3.47 13.47
C PHE A 401 -34.90 -2.11 12.99
N SER A 402 -33.72 -1.70 13.45
CA SER A 402 -33.03 -0.52 12.97
C SER A 402 -31.59 -0.86 12.59
N GLY A 403 -31.00 -0.09 11.68
CA GLY A 403 -29.60 -0.22 11.28
C GLY A 403 -29.36 -1.20 10.13
N LEU A 404 -28.09 -1.46 9.87
CA LEU A 404 -27.59 -2.06 8.62
C LEU A 404 -27.35 -3.57 8.71
N SER A 405 -27.90 -4.22 9.74
CA SER A 405 -27.67 -5.64 10.02
C SER A 405 -28.50 -6.55 9.11
N LYS A 406 -27.98 -7.76 8.85
CA LYS A 406 -28.78 -8.86 8.29
C LYS A 406 -29.71 -9.39 9.38
N GLN A 407 -30.99 -9.51 9.03
CA GLN A 407 -32.03 -10.05 9.88
C GLN A 407 -32.63 -11.27 9.20
N THR A 408 -32.77 -12.35 9.96
CA THR A 408 -33.42 -13.58 9.51
C THR A 408 -34.68 -13.80 10.32
N LYS A 409 -35.78 -14.13 9.65
CA LYS A 409 -37.06 -14.48 10.25
C LYS A 409 -37.61 -15.71 9.58
N SER A 410 -38.45 -16.44 10.31
CA SER A 410 -39.07 -17.63 9.79
C SER A 410 -40.52 -17.74 10.19
N PHE A 411 -41.28 -18.46 9.38
CA PHE A 411 -42.64 -18.85 9.67
C PHE A 411 -42.96 -20.23 9.10
N THR A 412 -43.95 -20.88 9.69
CA THR A 412 -44.46 -22.17 9.23
C THR A 412 -45.75 -21.96 8.45
N ALA A 413 -45.91 -22.67 7.34
CA ALA A 413 -47.15 -22.71 6.57
C ALA A 413 -47.63 -24.17 6.45
N SER A 414 -48.94 -24.38 6.48
CA SER A 414 -49.48 -25.72 6.23
C SER A 414 -49.16 -26.13 4.79
N GLY A 415 -48.79 -27.40 4.56
CA GLY A 415 -48.60 -27.92 3.21
C GLY A 415 -49.85 -27.77 2.32
N ALA A 416 -51.04 -27.64 2.92
CA ALA A 416 -52.28 -27.39 2.20
C ALA A 416 -52.44 -25.93 1.71
N ASP A 417 -51.66 -24.99 2.26
CA ASP A 417 -51.64 -23.58 1.85
C ASP A 417 -50.68 -23.33 0.66
N LEU A 418 -49.87 -24.32 0.32
CA LEU A 418 -48.90 -24.26 -0.77
C LEU A 418 -49.54 -24.61 -2.12
N THR A 419 -49.01 -24.01 -3.18
CA THR A 419 -49.40 -24.29 -4.57
C THR A 419 -48.30 -25.10 -5.25
N GLU A 420 -48.66 -26.15 -5.96
CA GLU A 420 -47.72 -26.91 -6.80
C GLU A 420 -47.10 -25.98 -7.87
N GLY A 421 -45.78 -25.95 -7.96
CA GLY A 421 -45.02 -24.98 -8.74
C GLY A 421 -44.84 -23.66 -7.98
N VAL A 422 -45.31 -22.56 -8.56
CA VAL A 422 -45.01 -21.20 -8.08
C VAL A 422 -45.79 -20.85 -6.81
N ASN A 423 -45.07 -20.43 -5.78
CA ASN A 423 -45.60 -19.78 -4.58
C ASN A 423 -45.08 -18.34 -4.51
N LEU A 424 -45.85 -17.43 -3.89
CA LEU A 424 -45.49 -16.01 -3.82
C LEU A 424 -45.37 -15.57 -2.37
N VAL A 425 -44.18 -15.13 -1.97
CA VAL A 425 -43.97 -14.49 -0.66
C VAL A 425 -43.82 -12.99 -0.86
N TYR A 426 -44.81 -12.22 -0.44
CA TYR A 426 -44.79 -10.76 -0.51
C TYR A 426 -44.14 -10.18 0.73
N MET A 427 -43.23 -9.22 0.54
CA MET A 427 -42.56 -8.46 1.59
C MET A 427 -42.86 -6.97 1.41
N ASP A 428 -43.75 -6.42 2.23
CA ASP A 428 -44.20 -5.03 2.14
C ASP A 428 -43.44 -4.17 3.16
N ASN A 429 -42.67 -3.17 2.70
CA ASN A 429 -41.90 -2.28 3.57
C ASN A 429 -42.77 -1.13 4.13
N ASN A 430 -43.38 -1.39 5.29
CA ASN A 430 -44.24 -0.49 6.04
C ASN A 430 -43.48 0.41 7.03
N SER A 431 -42.17 0.62 6.81
CA SER A 431 -41.37 1.46 7.71
C SER A 431 -41.91 2.88 7.86
N THR A 432 -41.73 3.43 9.06
CA THR A 432 -41.99 4.84 9.33
C THR A 432 -40.87 5.76 8.83
N SER A 433 -39.67 5.24 8.58
CA SER A 433 -38.53 6.01 8.08
C SER A 433 -38.55 6.10 6.55
N SER A 434 -38.48 7.31 5.99
CA SER A 434 -38.32 7.51 4.54
C SER A 434 -36.98 7.00 3.99
N TYR A 435 -35.99 6.81 4.87
CA TYR A 435 -34.65 6.32 4.52
C TYR A 435 -34.55 4.78 4.55
N SER A 436 -35.64 4.07 4.87
CA SER A 436 -35.67 2.60 4.90
C SER A 436 -35.44 2.03 3.49
N LEU A 437 -34.28 1.41 3.25
CA LEU A 437 -33.92 0.77 1.99
C LEU A 437 -33.36 -0.66 2.20
N PRO A 438 -34.12 -1.59 2.81
CA PRO A 438 -33.66 -2.96 2.97
C PRO A 438 -33.44 -3.64 1.61
N HIS A 439 -32.49 -4.58 1.58
CA HIS A 439 -32.21 -5.46 0.44
C HIS A 439 -32.67 -6.89 0.77
N PHE A 440 -33.23 -7.58 -0.21
CA PHE A 440 -33.43 -9.03 -0.11
C PHE A 440 -32.06 -9.73 -0.11
N ASP A 441 -31.85 -10.64 0.85
CA ASP A 441 -30.61 -11.40 0.94
C ASP A 441 -30.88 -12.80 0.38
N HIS A 442 -31.62 -13.64 1.11
CA HIS A 442 -32.03 -14.95 0.60
C HIS A 442 -33.35 -15.44 1.21
N ALA A 443 -33.90 -16.51 0.66
CA ALA A 443 -34.99 -17.29 1.22
C ALA A 443 -34.70 -18.79 1.08
N THR A 444 -34.90 -19.55 2.15
CA THR A 444 -34.82 -21.01 2.17
C THR A 444 -36.17 -21.57 2.57
N VAL A 445 -36.70 -22.51 1.78
CA VAL A 445 -37.96 -23.20 2.08
C VAL A 445 -37.65 -24.68 2.26
N SER A 446 -37.98 -25.22 3.43
CA SER A 446 -38.02 -26.67 3.64
C SER A 446 -39.47 -27.15 3.63
N TYR A 447 -39.75 -28.22 2.90
CA TYR A 447 -41.13 -28.71 2.72
C TYR A 447 -41.16 -30.23 2.57
N GLY A 448 -42.30 -30.83 2.91
CA GLY A 448 -42.55 -32.24 2.61
C GLY A 448 -42.72 -32.44 1.10
N ARG A 449 -41.92 -33.33 0.51
CA ARG A 449 -41.94 -33.69 -0.90
C ARG A 449 -42.31 -35.17 -1.06
N THR A 450 -43.29 -35.45 -1.91
CA THR A 450 -43.55 -36.80 -2.44
C THR A 450 -42.48 -37.17 -3.46
N LEU A 451 -41.99 -38.40 -3.43
CA LEU A 451 -40.86 -38.82 -4.26
C LEU A 451 -41.36 -39.29 -5.64
N ASN A 452 -41.55 -38.36 -6.57
CA ASN A 452 -41.94 -38.66 -7.96
C ASN A 452 -40.74 -38.52 -8.90
N VAL A 453 -40.32 -39.63 -9.52
CA VAL A 453 -39.11 -39.71 -10.34
C VAL A 453 -39.28 -39.19 -11.76
N GLU A 454 -40.49 -38.83 -12.17
CA GLU A 454 -40.70 -38.11 -13.44
C GLU A 454 -40.15 -36.66 -13.40
N ASN A 455 -39.89 -36.12 -12.21
CA ASN A 455 -39.28 -34.80 -11.99
C ASN A 455 -37.81 -34.94 -11.54
N SER A 456 -37.11 -35.98 -11.99
CA SER A 456 -35.72 -36.23 -11.66
C SER A 456 -34.74 -35.43 -12.55
N PRO A 457 -33.49 -35.17 -12.13
CA PRO A 457 -32.91 -35.50 -10.83
C PRO A 457 -33.45 -34.60 -9.71
N PHE A 458 -33.60 -35.13 -8.49
CA PHE A 458 -33.88 -34.31 -7.30
C PHE A 458 -33.27 -34.91 -6.04
N GLU A 459 -32.91 -34.01 -5.12
CA GLU A 459 -32.43 -34.37 -3.80
C GLU A 459 -33.54 -34.41 -2.75
N PHE A 460 -33.35 -35.25 -1.75
CA PHE A 460 -34.20 -35.29 -0.58
C PHE A 460 -33.44 -35.73 0.68
N PHE A 461 -33.96 -35.30 1.83
CA PHE A 461 -33.41 -35.57 3.14
C PHE A 461 -34.40 -36.42 3.95
N ALA A 462 -33.89 -37.40 4.69
CA ALA A 462 -34.73 -38.17 5.58
C ALA A 462 -35.36 -37.25 6.66
N PRO A 463 -36.69 -37.28 6.86
CA PRO A 463 -37.36 -36.42 7.83
C PRO A 463 -37.16 -36.90 9.29
N ILE A 464 -36.53 -38.06 9.47
CA ILE A 464 -36.22 -38.69 10.76
C ILE A 464 -34.82 -39.31 10.69
N HIS A 465 -34.28 -39.72 11.84
CA HIS A 465 -33.00 -40.43 11.96
C HIS A 465 -33.16 -41.68 12.86
N SER A 466 -32.11 -42.46 13.07
CA SER A 466 -32.07 -43.64 13.96
C SER A 466 -33.11 -44.75 13.68
N ASN A 467 -33.51 -44.93 12.42
CA ASN A 467 -34.53 -45.91 12.04
C ASN A 467 -34.16 -46.63 10.74
N SER A 468 -34.59 -47.88 10.61
CA SER A 468 -34.59 -48.59 9.32
C SER A 468 -35.90 -48.28 8.60
N VAL A 469 -35.85 -47.51 7.51
CA VAL A 469 -37.05 -47.00 6.82
C VAL A 469 -37.16 -47.53 5.40
N SER A 470 -38.39 -47.62 4.91
CA SER A 470 -38.69 -47.81 3.50
C SER A 470 -39.28 -46.52 2.91
N PHE A 471 -38.65 -45.92 1.91
CA PHE A 471 -39.24 -44.81 1.17
C PHE A 471 -39.97 -45.31 -0.07
N THR A 472 -41.17 -44.79 -0.32
CA THR A 472 -41.94 -45.06 -1.54
C THR A 472 -41.64 -43.99 -2.60
N LEU A 473 -41.28 -44.42 -3.82
CA LEU A 473 -41.08 -43.58 -4.99
C LEU A 473 -42.13 -43.93 -6.06
N THR A 474 -42.58 -42.94 -6.82
CA THR A 474 -43.60 -43.08 -7.87
C THR A 474 -43.03 -42.66 -9.21
N GLY A 475 -43.42 -43.31 -10.31
CA GLY A 475 -42.97 -42.97 -11.66
C GLY A 475 -43.12 -44.14 -12.65
N THR A 476 -42.90 -43.87 -13.93
CA THR A 476 -43.01 -44.86 -15.02
C THR A 476 -41.65 -45.44 -15.45
N SER A 477 -40.57 -44.68 -15.24
CA SER A 477 -39.19 -45.11 -15.45
C SER A 477 -38.58 -45.62 -14.14
N THR A 478 -37.76 -46.68 -14.23
CA THR A 478 -37.02 -47.19 -13.07
C THR A 478 -35.96 -46.19 -12.64
N PRO A 479 -36.02 -45.64 -11.42
CA PRO A 479 -35.05 -44.66 -10.97
C PRO A 479 -33.77 -45.32 -10.46
N THR A 480 -32.69 -44.56 -10.50
CA THR A 480 -31.47 -44.79 -9.73
C THR A 480 -31.51 -43.90 -8.48
N VAL A 481 -31.16 -44.44 -7.30
CA VAL A 481 -31.10 -43.67 -6.06
C VAL A 481 -29.75 -43.88 -5.39
N TRP A 482 -29.07 -42.79 -5.04
CA TRP A 482 -27.81 -42.82 -4.29
C TRP A 482 -27.99 -42.21 -2.90
N ASP A 483 -27.37 -42.83 -1.90
CA ASP A 483 -27.05 -42.19 -0.63
C ASP A 483 -25.84 -41.28 -0.84
N ILE A 484 -26.05 -39.98 -0.68
CA ILE A 484 -25.03 -38.93 -0.81
C ILE A 484 -24.74 -38.26 0.53
N SER A 485 -25.09 -38.90 1.65
CA SER A 485 -24.74 -38.44 3.00
C SER A 485 -23.22 -38.31 3.17
N ASN A 486 -22.45 -39.16 2.49
CA ASN A 486 -21.02 -38.97 2.26
C ASN A 486 -20.74 -38.66 0.78
N ILE A 487 -20.62 -37.37 0.45
CA ILE A 487 -20.50 -36.87 -0.93
C ILE A 487 -19.27 -37.42 -1.68
N ILE A 488 -18.15 -37.69 -1.00
CA ILE A 488 -16.95 -38.26 -1.67
C ILE A 488 -17.04 -39.77 -1.87
N GLN A 489 -18.01 -40.43 -1.23
CA GLN A 489 -18.22 -41.87 -1.31
C GLN A 489 -19.72 -42.18 -1.31
N PRO A 490 -20.46 -41.72 -2.34
CA PRO A 490 -21.86 -42.07 -2.47
C PRO A 490 -22.03 -43.58 -2.63
N GLN A 491 -23.19 -44.07 -2.21
CA GLN A 491 -23.55 -45.48 -2.30
C GLN A 491 -24.83 -45.66 -3.10
N SER A 492 -24.85 -46.61 -4.03
CA SER A 492 -26.03 -46.92 -4.81
C SER A 492 -27.00 -47.76 -3.99
N ILE A 493 -28.25 -47.32 -3.89
CA ILE A 493 -29.29 -48.01 -3.13
C ILE A 493 -30.04 -48.95 -4.06
N THR A 494 -30.41 -50.13 -3.54
CA THR A 494 -31.23 -51.08 -4.29
C THR A 494 -32.67 -50.57 -4.36
N VAL A 495 -33.19 -50.43 -5.58
CA VAL A 495 -34.58 -50.03 -5.84
C VAL A 495 -35.41 -51.27 -6.17
N GLU A 496 -36.45 -51.52 -5.39
CA GLU A 496 -37.39 -52.63 -5.59
C GLU A 496 -38.69 -52.13 -6.21
N SER A 497 -39.28 -52.88 -7.14
CA SER A 497 -40.60 -52.57 -7.70
C SER A 497 -41.71 -53.11 -6.80
N THR A 498 -42.65 -52.25 -6.41
CA THR A 498 -43.77 -52.55 -5.49
C THR A 498 -45.10 -52.22 -6.16
N GLY A 499 -45.55 -53.10 -7.07
CA GLY A 499 -46.77 -52.87 -7.85
C GLY A 499 -46.52 -51.92 -9.02
N ASN A 500 -47.11 -50.72 -8.98
CA ASN A 500 -46.86 -49.64 -9.96
C ASN A 500 -45.84 -48.61 -9.44
N ASP A 501 -45.37 -48.76 -8.20
CA ASP A 501 -44.45 -47.85 -7.54
C ASP A 501 -43.11 -48.56 -7.31
N TYR A 502 -42.17 -47.83 -6.71
CA TYR A 502 -40.87 -48.32 -6.31
C TYR A 502 -40.66 -48.09 -4.81
N ALA A 503 -39.80 -48.89 -4.20
CA ALA A 503 -39.40 -48.73 -2.81
C ALA A 503 -37.89 -48.85 -2.66
N ILE A 504 -37.33 -48.05 -1.76
CA ILE A 504 -35.95 -48.19 -1.28
C ILE A 504 -35.98 -48.47 0.22
N ALA A 505 -35.13 -49.37 0.70
CA ALA A 505 -34.95 -49.65 2.12
C ALA A 505 -33.57 -49.18 2.57
N VAL A 506 -33.50 -48.38 3.63
CA VAL A 506 -32.25 -47.79 4.15
C VAL A 506 -32.21 -47.79 5.67
N ASP A 507 -31.00 -47.94 6.23
CA ASP A 507 -30.73 -47.74 7.65
C ASP A 507 -30.25 -46.30 7.86
N LEU A 508 -31.06 -45.48 8.55
CA LEU A 508 -30.73 -44.09 8.79
C LEU A 508 -29.71 -43.93 9.93
N PRO A 509 -28.75 -43.00 9.81
CA PRO A 509 -27.74 -42.76 10.83
C PRO A 509 -28.36 -42.33 12.18
N THR A 510 -27.64 -42.55 13.28
CA THR A 510 -28.16 -42.32 14.63
C THR A 510 -28.27 -40.85 15.01
N ASP A 511 -27.30 -40.05 14.58
CA ASP A 511 -27.08 -38.69 15.11
C ASP A 511 -27.08 -37.63 14.02
N THR A 512 -27.48 -38.00 12.80
CA THR A 512 -27.49 -37.10 11.64
C THR A 512 -28.62 -37.47 10.68
N SER A 513 -29.11 -36.51 9.91
CA SER A 513 -30.02 -36.80 8.79
C SER A 513 -29.29 -37.44 7.61
N ALA A 514 -29.97 -38.34 6.89
CA ALA A 514 -29.45 -38.89 5.63
C ALA A 514 -29.88 -38.04 4.42
N ARG A 515 -29.00 -37.91 3.43
CA ARG A 515 -29.23 -37.17 2.17
C ARG A 515 -29.16 -38.14 1.00
N PHE A 516 -30.14 -38.04 0.11
CA PHE A 516 -30.28 -38.91 -1.04
C PHE A 516 -30.48 -38.10 -2.31
N ILE A 517 -30.13 -38.71 -3.45
CA ILE A 517 -30.48 -38.18 -4.77
C ILE A 517 -31.13 -39.28 -5.60
N ALA A 518 -32.26 -38.96 -6.23
CA ALA A 518 -32.96 -39.82 -7.17
C ALA A 518 -32.89 -39.23 -8.57
N PHE A 519 -32.55 -40.06 -9.56
CA PHE A 519 -32.36 -39.65 -10.95
C PHE A 519 -32.65 -40.78 -11.94
N ILE A 520 -32.94 -40.41 -13.18
CA ILE A 520 -32.96 -41.31 -14.32
C ILE A 520 -31.69 -41.04 -15.12
N ASP A 521 -30.94 -42.09 -15.47
CA ASP A 521 -29.61 -41.96 -16.09
C ASP A 521 -29.61 -41.13 -17.38
N ASP A 522 -30.69 -41.18 -18.16
CA ASP A 522 -30.86 -40.43 -19.41
C ASP A 522 -31.22 -38.94 -19.19
N ASP A 523 -31.75 -38.59 -18.02
CA ASP A 523 -32.12 -37.20 -17.66
C ASP A 523 -30.94 -36.42 -17.07
N VAL A 524 -29.82 -37.10 -16.75
CA VAL A 524 -28.62 -36.46 -16.21
C VAL A 524 -27.92 -35.62 -17.28
N GLN A 525 -27.75 -34.33 -17.00
CA GLN A 525 -27.07 -33.38 -17.88
C GLN A 525 -25.62 -33.80 -18.15
N THR A 526 -25.23 -33.78 -19.43
CA THR A 526 -23.84 -34.04 -19.85
C THR A 526 -23.05 -32.74 -19.89
N LEU A 527 -21.91 -32.73 -19.21
CA LEU A 527 -20.96 -31.62 -19.20
C LEU A 527 -20.20 -31.58 -20.53
N SER A 528 -20.15 -30.42 -21.17
CA SER A 528 -19.50 -30.23 -22.48
C SER A 528 -18.16 -29.49 -22.41
N GLU A 529 -17.89 -28.76 -21.33
CA GLU A 529 -16.63 -28.03 -21.15
C GLU A 529 -15.61 -28.87 -20.38
N LEU A 530 -14.65 -29.43 -21.11
CA LEU A 530 -13.52 -30.19 -20.57
C LEU A 530 -12.21 -29.59 -21.09
N THR A 531 -11.25 -29.40 -20.20
CA THR A 531 -9.93 -28.84 -20.56
C THR A 531 -8.83 -29.85 -20.30
N LEU A 532 -8.16 -30.30 -21.36
CA LEU A 532 -6.98 -31.17 -21.26
C LEU A 532 -5.78 -30.36 -20.76
N MET A 533 -5.15 -30.82 -19.68
CA MET A 533 -4.04 -30.13 -19.03
C MET A 533 -2.71 -30.77 -19.43
N SER A 534 -1.82 -29.97 -20.03
CA SER A 534 -0.51 -30.45 -20.49
C SER A 534 0.52 -30.36 -19.35
N ASN A 535 1.24 -31.45 -19.06
CA ASN A 535 2.33 -31.49 -18.07
C ASN A 535 1.95 -30.94 -16.69
N HIS A 536 0.72 -31.17 -16.24
CA HIS A 536 0.23 -30.63 -14.97
C HIS A 536 0.76 -31.44 -13.78
N SER A 537 1.14 -30.74 -12.71
CA SER A 537 1.61 -31.34 -11.46
C SER A 537 1.03 -30.60 -10.26
N PHE A 538 0.75 -31.34 -9.19
CA PHE A 538 0.27 -30.82 -7.91
C PHE A 538 1.37 -30.82 -6.83
N THR A 539 2.64 -30.93 -7.22
CA THR A 539 3.79 -30.99 -6.31
C THR A 539 4.86 -29.94 -6.60
N ALA A 540 4.60 -29.03 -7.55
CA ALA A 540 5.52 -27.96 -7.95
C ALA A 540 5.76 -26.95 -6.82
N LEU A 541 4.78 -26.71 -5.94
CA LEU A 541 4.91 -25.88 -4.75
C LEU A 541 4.90 -26.69 -3.45
N ARG A 542 4.13 -27.80 -3.40
CA ARG A 542 4.01 -28.76 -2.30
C ARG A 542 5.17 -29.74 -2.22
N ASN A 543 6.39 -29.21 -2.20
CA ASN A 543 7.63 -29.98 -2.04
C ASN A 543 8.45 -29.50 -0.84
N GLN A 544 9.66 -30.06 -0.69
CA GLN A 544 10.63 -29.74 0.37
C GLN A 544 11.92 -29.12 -0.18
N ASN A 545 11.89 -28.63 -1.43
CA ASN A 545 13.06 -28.03 -2.08
C ASN A 545 13.52 -26.76 -1.35
N PRO A 546 14.75 -26.29 -1.59
CA PRO A 546 15.21 -25.01 -1.06
C PRO A 546 14.32 -23.85 -1.52
N GLY A 547 13.98 -22.98 -0.56
CA GLY A 547 13.23 -21.76 -0.80
C GLY A 547 14.10 -20.62 -1.33
N VAL A 548 13.61 -19.40 -1.10
CA VAL A 548 14.23 -18.11 -1.45
C VAL A 548 13.89 -17.11 -0.35
N ASP A 549 14.59 -15.98 -0.25
CA ASP A 549 14.29 -14.94 0.74
C ASP A 549 13.11 -14.05 0.32
N HIS A 550 12.95 -13.80 -1.00
CA HIS A 550 11.93 -12.92 -1.58
C HIS A 550 11.01 -13.67 -2.55
N LEU A 551 9.72 -13.76 -2.24
CA LEU A 551 8.70 -14.29 -3.15
C LEU A 551 7.98 -13.15 -3.86
N VAL A 552 7.75 -13.33 -5.16
CA VAL A 552 6.88 -12.47 -5.97
C VAL A 552 5.69 -13.30 -6.42
N ILE A 553 4.46 -12.84 -6.13
CA ILE A 553 3.22 -13.56 -6.46
C ILE A 553 2.39 -12.67 -7.37
N GLY A 554 2.03 -13.19 -8.55
CA GLY A 554 1.21 -12.47 -9.54
C GLY A 554 0.61 -13.41 -10.58
N PRO A 555 -0.22 -12.90 -11.51
CA PRO A 555 -0.71 -13.68 -12.65
C PRO A 555 0.45 -14.06 -13.58
N GLU A 556 0.32 -15.19 -14.30
CA GLU A 556 1.39 -15.71 -15.17
C GLU A 556 1.86 -14.69 -16.23
N GLU A 557 0.96 -13.82 -16.70
CA GLU A 557 1.28 -12.76 -17.66
C GLU A 557 2.31 -11.74 -17.14
N PHE A 558 2.49 -11.61 -15.82
CA PHE A 558 3.49 -10.70 -15.21
C PHE A 558 4.86 -11.36 -15.02
N ARG A 559 5.02 -12.67 -15.28
CA ARG A 559 6.26 -13.39 -15.01
C ARG A 559 7.46 -12.80 -15.75
N SER A 560 7.30 -12.52 -17.04
CA SER A 560 8.37 -11.97 -17.87
C SER A 560 8.78 -10.56 -17.43
N ALA A 561 7.81 -9.70 -17.14
CA ALA A 561 8.03 -8.34 -16.65
C ALA A 561 8.69 -8.30 -15.27
N ALA A 562 8.36 -9.26 -14.40
CA ALA A 562 8.95 -9.36 -13.06
C ALA A 562 10.37 -9.95 -13.05
N GLN A 563 10.79 -10.66 -14.12
CA GLN A 563 12.06 -11.41 -14.13
C GLN A 563 13.30 -10.55 -13.80
N PRO A 564 13.46 -9.31 -14.32
CA PRO A 564 14.59 -8.46 -13.95
C PRO A 564 14.66 -8.17 -12.44
N LEU A 565 13.53 -7.97 -11.76
CA LEU A 565 13.49 -7.79 -10.30
C LEU A 565 13.89 -9.07 -9.56
N ILE A 566 13.45 -10.23 -10.05
CA ILE A 566 13.84 -11.53 -9.50
C ILE A 566 15.38 -11.69 -9.55
N ASP A 567 15.97 -11.38 -10.70
CA ASP A 567 17.42 -11.47 -10.92
C ASP A 567 18.17 -10.46 -10.05
N HIS A 568 17.66 -9.23 -9.95
CA HIS A 568 18.22 -8.15 -9.12
C HIS A 568 18.29 -8.51 -7.63
N ARG A 569 17.25 -9.17 -7.11
CA ARG A 569 17.20 -9.64 -5.70
C ARG A 569 18.09 -10.85 -5.45
N GLY A 570 18.40 -11.65 -6.48
CA GLY A 570 19.22 -12.86 -6.42
C GLY A 570 18.54 -14.04 -5.70
N SER A 571 18.23 -13.91 -4.41
CA SER A 571 17.46 -14.91 -3.63
C SER A 571 15.96 -14.65 -3.78
N SER A 572 15.45 -14.79 -5.00
CA SER A 572 14.04 -14.52 -5.31
C SER A 572 13.41 -15.50 -6.29
N ARG A 573 12.07 -15.62 -6.27
CA ARG A 573 11.30 -16.46 -7.19
C ARG A 573 9.91 -15.88 -7.46
N PHE A 574 9.54 -15.85 -8.73
CA PHE A 574 8.16 -15.58 -9.16
C PHE A 574 7.31 -16.85 -9.09
N ILE A 575 6.15 -16.75 -8.45
CA ILE A 575 5.16 -17.81 -8.31
C ILE A 575 3.86 -17.35 -8.96
N ALA A 576 3.35 -18.13 -9.91
CA ALA A 576 2.08 -17.79 -10.55
C ALA A 576 0.91 -18.08 -9.61
N LEU A 577 -0.02 -17.15 -9.54
CA LEU A 577 -1.20 -17.25 -8.68
C LEU A 577 -2.05 -18.50 -9.00
N ALA A 578 -2.14 -18.88 -10.28
CA ALA A 578 -2.85 -20.09 -10.70
C ALA A 578 -2.21 -21.40 -10.17
N GLU A 579 -0.89 -21.44 -10.02
CA GLU A 579 -0.18 -22.61 -9.44
C GLU A 579 -0.51 -22.74 -7.95
N ILE A 580 -0.59 -21.61 -7.24
CA ILE A 580 -1.03 -21.57 -5.85
C ILE A 580 -2.46 -22.11 -5.72
N TYR A 581 -3.39 -21.69 -6.58
CA TYR A 581 -4.76 -22.21 -6.55
C TYR A 581 -4.83 -23.72 -6.83
N ASN A 582 -4.13 -24.19 -7.86
CA ASN A 582 -4.10 -25.61 -8.19
C ASN A 582 -3.64 -26.47 -7.01
N GLU A 583 -2.63 -26.03 -6.26
CA GLU A 583 -2.06 -26.82 -5.18
C GLU A 583 -2.66 -26.57 -3.79
N PHE A 584 -3.30 -25.42 -3.54
CA PHE A 584 -3.77 -25.07 -2.19
C PHE A 584 -5.29 -24.89 -2.05
N SER A 585 -6.04 -24.90 -3.16
CA SER A 585 -7.51 -24.82 -3.18
C SER A 585 -8.16 -25.79 -4.19
N GLY A 586 -7.43 -26.78 -4.70
CA GLY A 586 -7.92 -27.69 -5.73
C GLY A 586 -8.22 -27.01 -7.06
N GLY A 587 -7.60 -25.86 -7.33
CA GLY A 587 -7.76 -25.06 -8.55
C GLY A 587 -8.71 -23.88 -8.41
N ASN A 588 -9.52 -23.80 -7.35
CA ASN A 588 -10.48 -22.71 -7.15
C ASN A 588 -9.78 -21.40 -6.79
N ALA A 589 -10.27 -20.25 -7.27
CA ALA A 589 -9.69 -18.92 -7.03
C ALA A 589 -9.98 -18.41 -5.61
N ASP A 590 -9.49 -19.14 -4.60
CA ASP A 590 -9.68 -18.85 -3.18
C ASP A 590 -8.45 -18.10 -2.64
N PRO A 591 -8.57 -16.84 -2.18
CA PRO A 591 -7.44 -16.06 -1.66
C PRO A 591 -6.76 -16.73 -0.45
N THR A 592 -7.46 -17.59 0.29
CA THR A 592 -6.87 -18.35 1.40
C THR A 592 -5.79 -19.32 0.93
N ALA A 593 -5.77 -19.71 -0.34
CA ALA A 593 -4.71 -20.51 -0.94
C ALA A 593 -3.33 -19.85 -0.84
N ILE A 594 -3.26 -18.51 -0.99
CA ILE A 594 -2.00 -17.74 -0.86
C ILE A 594 -1.44 -17.91 0.56
N ARG A 595 -2.28 -17.74 1.58
CA ARG A 595 -1.89 -17.96 2.98
C ARG A 595 -1.40 -19.38 3.23
N ARG A 596 -2.10 -20.39 2.68
CA ARG A 596 -1.74 -21.81 2.83
C ARG A 596 -0.42 -22.14 2.14
N PHE A 597 -0.17 -21.52 0.99
CA PHE A 597 1.12 -21.60 0.30
C PHE A 597 2.23 -20.99 1.15
N LEU A 598 2.06 -19.76 1.65
CA LEU A 598 3.05 -19.11 2.52
C LEU A 598 3.31 -19.93 3.79
N GLN A 599 2.26 -20.49 4.40
CA GLN A 599 2.38 -21.45 5.50
C GLN A 599 3.22 -22.67 5.10
N TRP A 600 2.97 -23.26 3.92
CA TRP A 600 3.74 -24.39 3.42
C TRP A 600 5.22 -24.07 3.26
N THR A 601 5.56 -22.90 2.70
CA THR A 601 6.97 -22.47 2.57
C THR A 601 7.65 -22.38 3.94
N GLN A 602 6.94 -21.90 4.96
CA GLN A 602 7.49 -21.84 6.30
C GLN A 602 7.64 -23.24 6.92
N GLU A 603 6.69 -24.15 6.72
CA GLU A 603 6.70 -25.47 7.35
C GLU A 603 7.64 -26.47 6.68
N GLU A 604 7.57 -26.58 5.35
CA GLU A 604 8.10 -27.73 4.60
C GLU A 604 9.30 -27.40 3.71
N TRP A 605 9.44 -26.18 3.19
CA TRP A 605 10.62 -25.82 2.39
C TRP A 605 11.89 -25.81 3.26
N SER A 606 13.01 -26.15 2.64
CA SER A 606 14.34 -26.04 3.26
C SER A 606 14.88 -24.61 3.14
N ASP A 607 15.84 -24.26 4.01
CA ASP A 607 16.41 -22.91 4.04
C ASP A 607 17.12 -22.54 2.72
N PRO A 608 17.11 -21.25 2.29
CA PRO A 608 16.48 -20.12 2.97
C PRO A 608 14.95 -20.17 2.85
N LYS A 609 14.27 -19.70 3.90
CA LYS A 609 12.80 -19.60 3.92
C LYS A 609 12.39 -18.19 3.55
N PRO A 610 11.30 -18.03 2.78
CA PRO A 610 10.77 -16.72 2.44
C PRO A 610 10.58 -15.86 3.66
N TYR A 611 10.96 -14.61 3.50
CA TYR A 611 10.87 -13.58 4.51
C TYR A 611 10.15 -12.35 3.98
N PHE A 612 10.24 -12.11 2.67
CA PHE A 612 9.52 -11.07 1.95
C PHE A 612 8.53 -11.66 0.95
N VAL A 613 7.38 -11.01 0.79
CA VAL A 613 6.36 -11.34 -0.19
C VAL A 613 5.89 -10.07 -0.89
N LEU A 614 6.15 -9.96 -2.19
CA LEU A 614 5.59 -8.92 -3.05
C LEU A 614 4.38 -9.48 -3.81
N LEU A 615 3.22 -8.85 -3.64
CA LEU A 615 2.03 -9.10 -4.46
C LEU A 615 2.09 -8.18 -5.69
N LEU A 616 2.24 -8.75 -6.89
CA LEU A 616 2.18 -8.02 -8.15
C LEU A 616 0.78 -8.16 -8.75
N GLY A 617 -0.06 -7.17 -8.46
CA GLY A 617 -1.40 -7.10 -8.99
C GLY A 617 -2.31 -6.26 -8.11
N ASP A 618 -3.27 -5.62 -8.75
CA ASP A 618 -4.34 -4.89 -8.09
C ASP A 618 -5.45 -5.83 -7.58
N THR A 619 -6.39 -5.32 -6.79
CA THR A 619 -7.55 -6.07 -6.28
C THR A 619 -8.81 -5.20 -6.29
N ASP A 620 -9.95 -5.86 -6.15
CA ASP A 620 -11.22 -5.20 -5.85
C ASP A 620 -12.06 -6.09 -4.91
N TYR A 621 -13.16 -5.54 -4.40
CA TYR A 621 -14.07 -6.28 -3.53
C TYR A 621 -14.95 -7.30 -4.27
N ASP A 622 -14.98 -7.31 -5.61
CA ASP A 622 -15.84 -8.19 -6.41
C ASP A 622 -15.11 -9.47 -6.87
N TYR A 623 -14.77 -10.29 -5.89
CA TYR A 623 -14.06 -11.56 -6.08
C TYR A 623 -14.69 -12.49 -7.14
N ARG A 624 -16.03 -12.45 -7.25
CA ARG A 624 -16.81 -13.34 -8.14
C ARG A 624 -17.11 -12.69 -9.49
N ASN A 625 -16.66 -11.45 -9.70
CA ASN A 625 -16.98 -10.63 -10.85
C ASN A 625 -18.48 -10.57 -11.16
N ILE A 626 -19.30 -10.38 -10.11
CA ILE A 626 -20.76 -10.30 -10.21
C ILE A 626 -21.18 -9.08 -11.04
N THR A 627 -20.47 -7.97 -10.90
CA THR A 627 -20.73 -6.73 -11.65
C THR A 627 -20.28 -6.81 -13.11
N GLY A 628 -19.33 -7.68 -13.43
CA GLY A 628 -18.66 -7.74 -14.73
C GLY A 628 -17.50 -6.77 -14.90
N GLU A 629 -17.24 -5.91 -13.90
CA GLU A 629 -16.26 -4.81 -13.97
C GLU A 629 -15.00 -5.08 -13.13
N SER A 630 -14.87 -6.25 -12.49
CA SER A 630 -13.69 -6.60 -11.68
C SER A 630 -12.42 -6.64 -12.54
N LEU A 631 -11.38 -5.95 -12.08
CA LEU A 631 -10.04 -5.91 -12.68
C LEU A 631 -8.98 -6.56 -11.78
N SER A 632 -9.41 -7.17 -10.68
CA SER A 632 -8.58 -7.86 -9.69
C SER A 632 -7.60 -8.84 -10.34
N LYS A 633 -6.31 -8.66 -10.04
CA LYS A 633 -5.21 -9.53 -10.48
C LYS A 633 -4.70 -10.42 -9.36
N VAL A 634 -4.60 -9.88 -8.15
CA VAL A 634 -4.18 -10.61 -6.94
C VAL A 634 -5.11 -10.22 -5.78
N PRO A 635 -6.01 -11.11 -5.34
CA PRO A 635 -7.01 -10.75 -4.34
C PRO A 635 -6.39 -10.46 -2.97
N THR A 636 -7.05 -9.60 -2.19
CA THR A 636 -6.78 -9.40 -0.75
C THR A 636 -7.86 -10.02 0.14
N ILE A 637 -7.67 -10.01 1.46
CA ILE A 637 -8.71 -10.40 2.43
C ILE A 637 -9.44 -9.15 2.91
N ILE A 638 -10.76 -9.11 2.71
CA ILE A 638 -11.63 -8.09 3.29
C ILE A 638 -12.30 -8.63 4.56
N THR A 639 -12.41 -7.81 5.61
CA THR A 639 -13.12 -8.15 6.85
C THR A 639 -14.19 -7.14 7.17
N GLY A 640 -15.36 -7.58 7.62
CA GLY A 640 -16.52 -6.72 7.94
C GLY A 640 -17.37 -6.39 6.71
N ALA A 641 -18.69 -6.33 6.88
CA ALA A 641 -19.62 -5.97 5.80
C ALA A 641 -19.68 -4.45 5.61
N PHE A 642 -20.22 -3.71 6.59
CA PHE A 642 -20.33 -2.25 6.52
C PHE A 642 -19.03 -1.54 6.90
N ASN A 643 -18.53 -1.78 8.12
CA ASN A 643 -17.22 -1.28 8.57
C ASN A 643 -16.10 -2.20 8.05
N ASN A 644 -15.99 -2.28 6.73
CA ASN A 644 -15.07 -3.18 6.05
C ASN A 644 -13.63 -2.67 6.05
N ARG A 645 -12.66 -3.58 5.86
CA ARG A 645 -11.22 -3.29 5.72
C ARG A 645 -10.57 -4.32 4.81
N ALA A 646 -9.86 -3.87 3.76
CA ALA A 646 -8.91 -4.68 2.99
C ALA A 646 -7.59 -4.83 3.76
N ILE A 647 -7.06 -6.06 3.83
CA ILE A 647 -5.96 -6.43 4.73
C ILE A 647 -5.05 -7.50 4.09
N ASP A 648 -3.93 -7.08 3.49
CA ASP A 648 -2.91 -8.01 2.98
C ASP A 648 -2.17 -8.76 4.10
N ASP A 649 -2.07 -8.16 5.30
CA ASP A 649 -1.46 -8.79 6.49
C ASP A 649 -2.04 -10.19 6.76
N ARG A 650 -3.33 -10.41 6.49
CA ARG A 650 -4.00 -11.70 6.73
C ARG A 650 -3.57 -12.81 5.78
N LEU A 651 -2.98 -12.48 4.64
CA LEU A 651 -2.35 -13.44 3.74
C LEU A 651 -1.02 -13.94 4.30
N ALA A 652 -0.23 -13.06 4.93
CA ALA A 652 1.08 -13.38 5.48
C ALA A 652 1.06 -13.80 6.98
N ALA A 653 -0.08 -13.70 7.66
CA ALA A 653 -0.26 -14.16 9.04
C ALA A 653 -0.62 -15.65 9.09
N ILE A 654 0.35 -16.52 9.39
CA ILE A 654 0.15 -17.98 9.34
C ILE A 654 -0.65 -18.46 10.55
N ASN A 655 -0.30 -17.97 11.73
CA ASN A 655 -0.97 -18.28 12.99
C ASN A 655 -1.33 -16.98 13.67
N GLY A 656 -2.60 -16.65 13.89
CA GLY A 656 -3.00 -15.35 14.45
C GLY A 656 -3.04 -14.22 13.41
N ARG A 657 -3.13 -12.98 13.90
CA ARG A 657 -3.34 -11.75 13.11
C ARG A 657 -2.04 -11.12 12.60
N ILE A 658 -0.96 -11.41 13.31
CA ILE A 658 0.34 -10.80 13.05
C ILE A 658 1.02 -11.54 11.90
N PRO A 659 1.48 -10.83 10.84
CA PRO A 659 2.20 -11.47 9.74
C PRO A 659 3.51 -12.13 10.18
N ASP A 660 3.82 -13.30 9.61
CA ASP A 660 5.11 -13.99 9.82
C ASP A 660 6.17 -13.57 8.79
N LEU A 661 5.73 -12.94 7.69
CA LEU A 661 6.54 -12.43 6.58
C LEU A 661 6.26 -10.94 6.36
N ALA A 662 7.23 -10.20 5.83
CA ALA A 662 7.06 -8.81 5.43
C ALA A 662 6.37 -8.80 4.06
N ILE A 663 5.20 -8.19 3.99
CA ILE A 663 4.38 -8.15 2.78
C ILE A 663 4.31 -6.73 2.23
N GLY A 664 4.36 -6.62 0.91
CA GLY A 664 4.09 -5.39 0.16
C GLY A 664 3.33 -5.72 -1.12
N ARG A 665 2.67 -4.72 -1.70
CA ARG A 665 1.87 -4.84 -2.93
C ARG A 665 2.31 -3.81 -3.95
N PHE A 666 2.37 -4.18 -5.22
CA PHE A 666 2.34 -3.23 -6.32
C PHE A 666 0.99 -3.38 -7.05
N PRO A 667 0.05 -2.42 -6.89
CA PRO A 667 -1.31 -2.49 -7.44
C PRO A 667 -1.28 -2.25 -8.95
N SER A 668 -0.94 -3.31 -9.69
CA SER A 668 -0.81 -3.31 -11.15
C SER A 668 -2.00 -3.98 -11.82
N LYS A 669 -2.48 -3.37 -12.91
CA LYS A 669 -3.55 -3.88 -13.77
C LYS A 669 -2.99 -4.45 -15.07
N THR A 670 -1.79 -4.02 -15.47
CA THR A 670 -1.19 -4.36 -16.76
C THR A 670 0.28 -4.78 -16.64
N VAL A 671 0.76 -5.50 -17.66
CA VAL A 671 2.18 -5.91 -17.77
C VAL A 671 3.10 -4.68 -17.82
N ASN A 672 2.70 -3.62 -18.54
CA ASN A 672 3.51 -2.41 -18.69
C ASN A 672 3.74 -1.70 -17.35
N GLU A 673 2.71 -1.60 -16.50
CA GLU A 673 2.89 -1.01 -15.16
C GLU A 673 3.90 -1.82 -14.33
N VAL A 674 3.93 -3.15 -14.49
CA VAL A 674 4.92 -4.02 -13.81
C VAL A 674 6.32 -3.75 -14.36
N ASP A 675 6.48 -3.66 -15.68
CA ASP A 675 7.75 -3.31 -16.31
C ASP A 675 8.27 -1.96 -15.79
N ASP A 676 7.43 -0.92 -15.81
CA ASP A 676 7.77 0.43 -15.35
C ASP A 676 8.17 0.46 -13.86
N PHE A 677 7.46 -0.30 -13.01
CA PHE A 677 7.81 -0.42 -11.59
C PHE A 677 9.13 -1.16 -11.37
N VAL A 678 9.33 -2.28 -12.08
CA VAL A 678 10.55 -3.08 -11.99
C VAL A 678 11.76 -2.27 -12.44
N GLU A 679 11.67 -1.58 -13.57
CA GLU A 679 12.71 -0.68 -14.07
C GLU A 679 13.02 0.42 -13.04
N LYS A 680 11.99 1.08 -12.51
CA LYS A 680 12.12 2.14 -11.49
C LYS A 680 12.86 1.66 -10.24
N ILE A 681 12.49 0.51 -9.69
CA ILE A 681 13.13 -0.02 -8.47
C ILE A 681 14.58 -0.45 -8.72
N ILE A 682 14.86 -1.08 -9.86
CA ILE A 682 16.23 -1.48 -10.22
C ILE A 682 17.12 -0.26 -10.41
N GLU A 683 16.66 0.76 -11.13
CA GLU A 683 17.41 2.00 -11.35
C GLU A 683 17.66 2.73 -10.03
N TYR A 684 16.62 2.85 -9.19
CA TYR A 684 16.70 3.51 -7.89
C TYR A 684 17.73 2.88 -6.95
N GLU A 685 17.94 1.57 -7.00
CA GLU A 685 18.91 0.87 -6.16
C GLU A 685 20.29 0.70 -6.79
N THR A 686 20.36 0.56 -8.13
CA THR A 686 21.62 0.28 -8.84
C THR A 686 22.35 1.56 -9.23
N ASN A 687 21.62 2.58 -9.65
CA ASN A 687 22.14 3.87 -10.10
C ASN A 687 21.50 5.02 -9.31
N PRO A 688 21.61 5.02 -7.96
CA PRO A 688 20.95 6.03 -7.15
C PRO A 688 21.50 7.42 -7.47
N ILE A 689 20.61 8.40 -7.62
CA ILE A 689 20.98 9.81 -7.62
C ILE A 689 21.53 10.15 -6.23
N LEU A 690 22.84 10.37 -6.11
CA LEU A 690 23.47 10.72 -4.84
C LEU A 690 23.24 12.20 -4.51
N GLY A 691 23.18 12.54 -3.21
CA GLY A 691 23.11 13.94 -2.78
C GLY A 691 22.28 14.19 -1.52
N LEU A 692 22.15 15.47 -1.18
CA LEU A 692 21.53 15.93 0.07
C LEU A 692 20.09 15.47 0.27
N TRP A 693 19.34 15.22 -0.80
CA TRP A 693 17.97 14.72 -0.70
C TRP A 693 17.89 13.41 0.10
N ARG A 694 18.94 12.58 0.06
CA ARG A 694 19.07 11.32 0.81
C ARG A 694 19.35 11.54 2.30
N GLN A 695 19.82 12.73 2.69
CA GLN A 695 19.97 13.14 4.09
C GLN A 695 18.70 13.81 4.64
N ARG A 696 17.66 14.05 3.84
CA ARG A 696 16.51 14.87 4.23
C ARG A 696 15.25 14.05 4.54
N VAL A 697 14.54 14.43 5.59
CA VAL A 697 13.18 13.97 5.90
C VAL A 697 12.24 15.17 5.94
N THR A 698 11.11 15.07 5.26
CA THR A 698 10.08 16.12 5.25
C THR A 698 8.88 15.67 6.08
N LEU A 699 8.49 16.49 7.05
CA LEU A 699 7.33 16.29 7.90
C LEU A 699 6.24 17.30 7.53
N VAL A 700 5.11 16.78 7.07
CA VAL A 700 3.94 17.55 6.62
C VAL A 700 2.81 17.36 7.62
N ALA A 701 2.23 18.46 8.08
CA ALA A 701 1.12 18.42 9.03
C ALA A 701 -0.03 19.31 8.58
N ASP A 702 -1.23 18.73 8.63
CA ASP A 702 -2.49 19.44 8.47
C ASP A 702 -2.73 20.41 9.64
N ASP A 703 -3.59 21.40 9.42
CA ASP A 703 -3.91 22.42 10.41
C ASP A 703 -5.37 22.34 10.89
N ALA A 704 -5.77 23.30 11.74
CA ALA A 704 -7.06 23.29 12.40
C ALA A 704 -8.13 24.16 11.74
N ALA A 705 -7.89 24.70 10.54
CA ALA A 705 -8.65 25.82 10.00
C ALA A 705 -9.82 25.44 9.07
N ARG A 706 -10.99 25.22 9.69
CA ARG A 706 -12.39 25.40 9.17
C ARG A 706 -13.01 24.33 8.25
N PRO A 707 -14.35 24.17 8.39
CA PRO A 707 -15.08 23.91 9.63
C PRO A 707 -15.10 22.41 9.90
N GLU A 708 -14.44 22.01 10.98
CA GLU A 708 -14.60 20.68 11.54
C GLU A 708 -16.07 20.43 11.94
N PRO A 709 -16.64 19.24 11.65
CA PRO A 709 -18.02 18.93 12.00
C PRO A 709 -18.27 19.04 13.52
N ASP A 710 -19.52 19.34 13.90
CA ASP A 710 -20.02 19.50 15.29
C ASP A 710 -19.86 18.24 16.19
N HIS A 711 -19.14 17.22 15.74
CA HIS A 711 -18.86 15.98 16.46
C HIS A 711 -17.66 16.16 17.40
N GLY A 712 -17.84 16.95 18.46
CA GLY A 712 -17.05 16.99 19.70
C GLY A 712 -15.57 16.60 19.64
N GLY A 713 -14.70 17.47 19.10
CA GLY A 713 -13.23 17.33 19.17
C GLY A 713 -12.44 18.21 18.20
N GLY A 714 -13.05 18.57 17.06
CA GLY A 714 -12.45 19.20 15.87
C GLY A 714 -11.18 20.06 16.03
N ILE A 715 -11.21 21.13 16.83
CA ILE A 715 -10.04 22.04 16.92
C ILE A 715 -8.86 21.42 17.68
N GLU A 716 -9.12 20.72 18.78
CA GLU A 716 -8.06 20.11 19.59
C GLU A 716 -7.46 18.91 18.85
N ASP A 717 -8.32 18.15 18.17
CA ASP A 717 -7.96 17.04 17.29
C ASP A 717 -7.06 17.49 16.12
N ALA A 718 -7.41 18.60 15.46
CA ALA A 718 -6.63 19.11 14.34
C ALA A 718 -5.28 19.73 14.77
N LYS A 719 -5.20 20.33 15.97
CA LYS A 719 -3.91 20.73 16.57
C LYS A 719 -2.99 19.54 16.82
N ASN A 720 -3.55 18.34 17.02
CA ASN A 720 -2.77 17.15 17.27
C ASN A 720 -1.92 16.76 16.06
N HIS A 721 -2.36 17.03 14.82
CA HIS A 721 -1.57 16.73 13.62
C HIS A 721 -0.18 17.39 13.64
N THR A 722 -0.16 18.71 13.88
CA THR A 722 1.08 19.49 14.00
C THR A 722 1.90 19.07 15.22
N THR A 723 1.25 18.81 16.36
CA THR A 723 1.94 18.40 17.60
C THR A 723 2.58 17.02 17.45
N ALA A 724 1.85 16.03 16.93
CA ALA A 724 2.34 14.68 16.67
C ALA A 724 3.50 14.67 15.66
N SER A 725 3.38 15.46 14.59
CA SER A 725 4.47 15.65 13.62
C SER A 725 5.71 16.25 14.29
N ASN A 726 5.52 17.22 15.21
CA ASN A 726 6.64 17.78 15.96
C ASN A 726 7.33 16.76 16.86
N GLU A 727 6.58 15.89 17.53
CA GLU A 727 7.13 14.81 18.37
C GLU A 727 7.85 13.72 17.55
N ILE A 728 7.52 13.55 16.28
CA ILE A 728 8.26 12.67 15.36
C ILE A 728 9.63 13.26 15.05
N ALA A 729 9.74 14.58 14.90
CA ALA A 729 11.02 15.25 14.65
C ALA A 729 12.06 14.91 15.74
N ASP A 730 11.64 14.82 17.01
CA ASP A 730 12.50 14.48 18.15
C ASP A 730 13.06 13.04 18.10
N GLN A 731 12.50 12.17 17.25
CA GLN A 731 12.94 10.79 17.07
C GLN A 731 14.00 10.65 15.97
N ILE A 732 14.09 11.66 15.10
CA ILE A 732 15.01 11.67 13.97
C ILE A 732 16.38 12.12 14.46
N THR A 733 17.42 11.41 14.04
CA THR A 733 18.80 11.79 14.37
C THR A 733 19.15 13.15 13.74
N LEU A 734 19.84 14.02 14.47
CA LEU A 734 20.29 15.32 13.94
C LEU A 734 21.32 15.20 12.78
N ARG A 735 21.80 13.98 12.48
CA ARG A 735 22.57 13.68 11.25
C ARG A 735 21.71 13.83 9.98
N VAL A 736 20.39 13.78 10.12
CA VAL A 736 19.40 13.91 9.05
C VAL A 736 18.82 15.34 9.11
N GLU A 737 18.64 15.95 7.94
CA GLU A 737 18.00 17.25 7.80
C GLU A 737 16.48 17.08 7.93
N ILE A 738 15.86 17.84 8.84
CA ILE A 738 14.41 17.82 9.06
C ILE A 738 13.82 19.06 8.40
N ASN A 739 12.98 18.86 7.38
CA ASN A 739 12.17 19.91 6.77
C ASN A 739 10.74 19.82 7.34
N LYS A 740 10.18 20.93 7.84
CA LYS A 740 8.81 20.97 8.40
C LYS A 740 7.91 21.82 7.50
N LEU A 741 6.94 21.18 6.84
CA LEU A 741 5.92 21.83 6.03
C LEU A 741 4.58 21.75 6.76
N TYR A 742 4.37 22.66 7.71
CA TYR A 742 3.14 22.70 8.49
C TYR A 742 2.16 23.68 7.87
N MET A 743 0.94 23.23 7.57
CA MET A 743 -0.05 24.04 6.83
C MET A 743 -0.42 25.34 7.56
N VAL A 744 -0.30 25.36 8.89
CA VAL A 744 -0.50 26.56 9.72
C VAL A 744 0.48 27.71 9.41
N GLU A 745 1.62 27.43 8.75
CA GLU A 745 2.58 28.45 8.31
C GLU A 745 2.16 29.14 7.01
N TYR A 746 1.16 28.62 6.31
CA TYR A 746 0.74 29.11 4.99
C TYR A 746 -0.62 29.83 5.05
N PRO A 747 -0.79 30.94 4.32
CA PRO A 747 -2.02 31.72 4.34
C PRO A 747 -3.18 31.00 3.61
N GLU A 748 -4.40 31.21 4.10
CA GLU A 748 -5.64 30.79 3.43
C GLU A 748 -5.95 31.69 2.23
N VAL A 749 -6.34 31.09 1.11
CA VAL A 749 -6.90 31.78 -0.07
C VAL A 749 -8.33 31.29 -0.28
N SER A 750 -9.27 32.21 -0.50
CA SER A 750 -10.68 31.84 -0.69
C SER A 750 -10.91 31.14 -2.03
N ASP A 751 -11.68 30.04 -2.01
CA ASP A 751 -12.14 29.34 -3.21
C ASP A 751 -13.67 29.20 -3.26
N ALA A 752 -14.18 28.69 -4.38
CA ALA A 752 -15.62 28.46 -4.58
C ALA A 752 -16.12 27.12 -4.03
N SER A 753 -15.32 26.39 -3.24
CA SER A 753 -15.72 25.10 -2.67
C SER A 753 -16.70 25.25 -1.51
N SER A 754 -17.28 24.13 -1.08
CA SER A 754 -18.17 24.06 0.09
C SER A 754 -17.50 24.52 1.39
N TYR A 755 -16.16 24.42 1.48
CA TYR A 755 -15.35 24.83 2.62
C TYR A 755 -14.77 26.25 2.45
N GLY A 756 -14.59 26.68 1.21
CA GLY A 756 -14.35 28.07 0.83
C GLY A 756 -12.91 28.56 0.98
N VAL A 757 -11.95 27.68 1.27
CA VAL A 757 -10.52 28.00 1.44
C VAL A 757 -9.60 26.92 0.85
N ILE A 758 -8.44 27.34 0.35
CA ILE A 758 -7.32 26.51 -0.11
C ILE A 758 -5.99 27.13 0.35
N LYS A 759 -4.89 26.37 0.32
CA LYS A 759 -3.53 26.85 0.65
C LYS A 759 -2.54 26.62 -0.50
N PRO A 760 -2.61 27.42 -1.59
CA PRO A 760 -1.81 27.20 -2.80
C PRO A 760 -0.30 27.31 -2.53
N ASP A 761 0.13 28.19 -1.63
CA ASP A 761 1.55 28.35 -1.26
C ASP A 761 2.10 27.09 -0.57
N ALA A 762 1.27 26.37 0.21
CA ALA A 762 1.66 25.11 0.82
C ALA A 762 1.81 24.00 -0.23
N THR A 763 0.89 23.95 -1.21
CA THR A 763 1.00 23.03 -2.36
C THR A 763 2.27 23.33 -3.17
N ALA A 764 2.56 24.60 -3.45
CA ALA A 764 3.76 25.01 -4.18
C ALA A 764 5.04 24.60 -3.43
N ALA A 765 5.11 24.84 -2.11
CA ALA A 765 6.23 24.42 -1.27
C ALA A 765 6.41 22.89 -1.24
N LEU A 766 5.31 22.12 -1.29
CA LEU A 766 5.34 20.66 -1.36
C LEU A 766 5.89 20.19 -2.71
N MET A 767 5.42 20.75 -3.82
CA MET A 767 5.94 20.43 -5.17
C MET A 767 7.43 20.78 -5.30
N GLU A 768 7.83 21.91 -4.73
CA GLU A 768 9.24 22.29 -4.65
C GLU A 768 10.06 21.28 -3.83
N THR A 769 9.56 20.89 -2.66
CA THR A 769 10.23 19.89 -1.81
C THR A 769 10.42 18.56 -2.54
N LEU A 770 9.43 18.11 -3.31
CA LEU A 770 9.53 16.89 -4.14
C LEU A 770 10.58 17.04 -5.25
N SER A 771 10.67 18.23 -5.87
CA SER A 771 11.65 18.51 -6.92
C SER A 771 13.09 18.60 -6.39
N GLU A 772 13.29 19.21 -5.23
CA GLU A 772 14.58 19.19 -4.54
C GLU A 772 14.97 17.79 -4.08
N GLY A 773 13.96 16.99 -3.72
CA GLY A 773 14.07 15.64 -3.23
C GLY A 773 14.10 15.56 -1.69
N THR A 774 13.55 14.46 -1.18
CA THR A 774 13.57 14.08 0.24
C THR A 774 13.60 12.55 0.33
N ALA A 775 14.28 11.98 1.32
CA ALA A 775 14.39 10.53 1.47
C ALA A 775 13.06 9.92 1.95
N ILE A 776 12.43 10.59 2.91
CA ILE A 776 11.13 10.23 3.48
C ILE A 776 10.27 11.48 3.49
N ILE A 777 9.00 11.33 3.12
CA ILE A 777 7.96 12.33 3.34
C ILE A 777 6.88 11.73 4.23
N ASN A 778 6.54 12.41 5.32
CA ASN A 778 5.47 12.01 6.22
C ASN A 778 4.34 13.02 6.18
N TYR A 779 3.11 12.52 6.19
CA TYR A 779 1.91 13.33 6.33
C TYR A 779 1.05 12.84 7.50
N ILE A 780 0.63 13.77 8.35
CA ILE A 780 -0.35 13.56 9.41
C ILE A 780 -1.47 14.58 9.23
N GLY A 781 -2.69 14.10 9.00
CA GLY A 781 -3.83 14.98 8.80
C GLY A 781 -5.06 14.30 8.20
N HIS A 782 -6.04 15.12 7.85
CA HIS A 782 -7.23 14.66 7.15
C HIS A 782 -6.91 14.24 5.71
N GLY A 783 -7.75 13.37 5.17
CA GLY A 783 -7.59 12.87 3.83
C GLY A 783 -8.77 12.03 3.40
N SER A 784 -8.77 11.72 2.11
CA SER A 784 -9.66 10.75 1.48
C SER A 784 -8.83 9.86 0.55
N ALA A 785 -9.49 8.96 -0.19
CA ALA A 785 -8.83 8.22 -1.26
C ALA A 785 -8.18 9.12 -2.34
N HIS A 786 -8.61 10.38 -2.48
CA HIS A 786 -8.22 11.24 -3.61
C HIS A 786 -7.53 12.55 -3.21
N GLN A 787 -7.37 12.82 -1.90
CA GLN A 787 -6.76 14.07 -1.44
C GLN A 787 -6.09 14.00 -0.06
N TRP A 788 -5.14 14.92 0.16
CA TRP A 788 -4.65 15.33 1.47
C TRP A 788 -5.20 16.70 1.85
N ALA A 789 -5.62 16.80 3.11
CA ALA A 789 -6.21 17.98 3.76
C ALA A 789 -7.54 18.43 3.14
N GLN A 790 -8.34 19.16 3.91
CA GLN A 790 -9.61 19.70 3.41
C GLN A 790 -9.37 20.89 2.46
N GLU A 791 -8.27 21.61 2.68
CA GLU A 791 -7.78 22.79 1.95
C GLU A 791 -7.04 22.43 0.66
N LYS A 792 -7.14 21.16 0.23
CA LYS A 792 -6.62 20.65 -1.05
C LYS A 792 -5.10 20.77 -1.18
N LEU A 793 -4.36 20.28 -0.18
CA LEU A 793 -2.89 20.27 -0.21
C LEU A 793 -2.37 19.44 -1.40
N LEU A 794 -2.89 18.22 -1.55
CA LEU A 794 -2.73 17.36 -2.73
C LEU A 794 -4.10 16.84 -3.16
N VAL A 795 -4.44 16.91 -4.44
CA VAL A 795 -5.72 16.47 -5.01
C VAL A 795 -5.56 15.85 -6.39
N GLN A 796 -6.17 14.68 -6.59
CA GLN A 796 -6.14 13.95 -7.86
C GLN A 796 -6.78 14.75 -9.01
N ASP A 797 -7.99 15.28 -8.80
CA ASP A 797 -8.77 16.01 -9.83
C ASP A 797 -8.10 17.29 -10.34
N ARG A 798 -7.19 17.89 -9.56
CA ARG A 798 -6.40 19.06 -9.98
C ARG A 798 -5.27 18.67 -10.95
N GLY A 799 -4.95 17.38 -11.04
CA GLY A 799 -3.83 16.85 -11.82
C GLY A 799 -2.49 17.01 -11.13
N ASP A 800 -2.46 17.05 -9.79
CA ASP A 800 -1.24 17.30 -9.00
C ASP A 800 -0.14 16.27 -9.23
N ILE A 801 -0.51 14.99 -9.41
CA ILE A 801 0.43 13.92 -9.71
C ILE A 801 1.25 14.23 -10.98
N ASN A 802 0.60 14.81 -12.00
CA ASN A 802 1.25 15.17 -13.26
C ASN A 802 2.21 16.37 -13.13
N GLN A 803 2.15 17.11 -12.03
CA GLN A 803 3.03 18.23 -11.74
C GLN A 803 4.24 17.81 -10.89
N MET A 804 4.24 16.59 -10.35
CA MET A 804 5.35 16.07 -9.57
C MET A 804 6.54 15.77 -10.49
N ASN A 805 7.70 16.36 -10.20
CA ASN A 805 8.95 16.14 -10.92
C ASN A 805 10.06 15.83 -9.92
N THR A 806 10.21 14.55 -9.58
CA THR A 806 11.20 14.05 -8.62
C THR A 806 12.55 13.72 -9.27
N GLU A 807 12.60 13.51 -10.59
CA GLU A 807 13.84 13.21 -11.35
C GLU A 807 14.62 12.03 -10.71
N MET A 808 13.95 10.91 -10.44
CA MET A 808 14.48 9.73 -9.72
C MET A 808 14.93 9.95 -8.25
N LYS A 809 14.71 11.13 -7.66
CA LYS A 809 14.87 11.38 -6.20
C LYS A 809 13.62 10.94 -5.45
N LEU A 810 13.29 9.65 -5.58
CA LEU A 810 12.00 9.08 -5.18
C LEU A 810 11.88 8.93 -3.64
N PRO A 811 11.02 9.69 -2.96
CA PRO A 811 10.80 9.53 -1.54
C PRO A 811 10.06 8.23 -1.20
N ILE A 812 10.25 7.76 0.04
CA ILE A 812 9.31 6.87 0.71
C ILE A 812 8.22 7.74 1.34
N TRP A 813 6.97 7.50 0.97
CA TRP A 813 5.82 8.20 1.53
C TRP A 813 5.29 7.46 2.76
N VAL A 814 5.15 8.13 3.89
CA VAL A 814 4.53 7.60 5.11
C VAL A 814 3.34 8.48 5.46
N ALA A 815 2.16 8.13 4.97
CA ALA A 815 0.97 8.96 5.07
C ALA A 815 -0.04 8.33 6.02
N GLY A 816 -0.13 8.86 7.24
CA GLY A 816 -1.15 8.49 8.19
C GLY A 816 -2.37 9.37 8.02
N THR A 817 -3.25 8.96 7.12
CA THR A 817 -4.48 9.68 6.82
C THR A 817 -5.56 8.72 6.31
N CYS A 818 -6.83 9.11 6.42
CA CYS A 818 -7.97 8.23 6.17
C CYS A 818 -8.07 7.77 4.71
N SER A 819 -8.01 6.45 4.50
CA SER A 819 -8.34 5.77 3.23
C SER A 819 -7.54 6.22 2.00
N TRP A 820 -6.38 6.86 2.15
CA TRP A 820 -5.60 7.36 1.01
C TRP A 820 -5.02 6.25 0.13
N GLY A 821 -4.90 5.03 0.66
CA GLY A 821 -4.62 3.82 -0.11
C GLY A 821 -5.81 2.88 -0.18
N HIS A 822 -7.01 3.35 -0.55
CA HIS A 822 -8.21 2.51 -0.71
C HIS A 822 -8.13 1.66 -2.00
N PHE A 823 -7.30 0.62 -1.97
CA PHE A 823 -6.88 -0.17 -3.13
C PHE A 823 -7.81 -1.32 -3.56
N ASP A 824 -9.05 -1.36 -3.06
CA ASP A 824 -10.01 -2.44 -3.34
C ASP A 824 -11.36 -1.93 -3.87
N PHE A 825 -11.39 -0.68 -4.34
CA PHE A 825 -12.59 -0.05 -4.88
C PHE A 825 -12.69 -0.24 -6.41
N LEU A 826 -13.87 -0.56 -6.93
CA LEU A 826 -14.07 -0.83 -8.36
C LEU A 826 -14.04 0.42 -9.24
N ASP A 827 -14.61 1.53 -8.75
CA ASP A 827 -14.97 2.65 -9.62
C ASP A 827 -13.83 3.65 -9.84
N VAL A 828 -13.03 3.92 -8.81
CA VAL A 828 -12.02 5.00 -8.80
C VAL A 828 -10.78 4.55 -8.04
N GLU A 829 -9.62 4.77 -8.65
CA GLU A 829 -8.31 4.52 -8.06
C GLU A 829 -8.00 5.54 -6.96
N SER A 830 -7.37 5.08 -5.90
CA SER A 830 -6.83 5.99 -4.89
C SER A 830 -5.57 6.71 -5.40
N PHE A 831 -5.32 7.89 -4.87
CA PHE A 831 -4.16 8.71 -5.19
C PHE A 831 -2.85 7.96 -4.93
N ALA A 832 -2.79 7.16 -3.85
CA ALA A 832 -1.60 6.36 -3.55
C ALA A 832 -1.30 5.32 -4.64
N GLU A 833 -2.31 4.70 -5.25
CA GLU A 833 -2.12 3.74 -6.33
C GLU A 833 -1.63 4.40 -7.61
N GLU A 834 -2.18 5.57 -7.98
CA GLU A 834 -1.70 6.33 -9.12
C GLU A 834 -0.27 6.85 -8.92
N LEU A 835 0.07 7.28 -7.69
CA LEU A 835 1.38 7.80 -7.36
C LEU A 835 2.47 6.72 -7.43
N ILE A 836 2.24 5.53 -6.88
CA ILE A 836 3.25 4.45 -6.92
C ILE A 836 3.45 3.90 -8.34
N ARG A 837 2.42 4.01 -9.20
CA ARG A 837 2.46 3.60 -10.61
C ARG A 837 3.14 4.60 -11.54
N GLN A 838 3.51 5.80 -11.09
CA GLN A 838 4.23 6.74 -11.95
C GLN A 838 5.58 6.16 -12.41
N PRO A 839 5.87 6.13 -13.72
CA PRO A 839 7.11 5.60 -14.25
C PRO A 839 8.26 6.56 -13.92
N MET A 840 9.34 6.02 -13.33
CA MET A 840 10.57 6.76 -12.97
C MET A 840 10.37 8.03 -12.11
N GLU A 841 9.18 8.22 -11.53
CA GLU A 841 8.77 9.44 -10.82
C GLU A 841 7.89 9.12 -9.59
N GLY A 842 7.63 10.14 -8.77
CA GLY A 842 6.63 10.12 -7.71
C GLY A 842 7.11 9.45 -6.41
N ALA A 843 7.03 8.12 -6.35
CA ALA A 843 7.31 7.35 -5.14
C ALA A 843 8.15 6.10 -5.40
N ALA A 844 9.05 5.79 -4.46
CA ALA A 844 9.75 4.49 -4.39
C ALA A 844 8.91 3.47 -3.63
N ALA A 845 8.24 3.91 -2.56
CA ALA A 845 7.29 3.12 -1.78
C ALA A 845 6.33 4.04 -1.02
N ILE A 846 5.17 3.49 -0.64
CA ILE A 846 4.14 4.19 0.12
C ILE A 846 3.69 3.31 1.29
N ILE A 847 3.70 3.87 2.50
CA ILE A 847 3.08 3.30 3.69
C ILE A 847 1.87 4.15 4.04
N THR A 848 0.65 3.61 3.90
CA THR A 848 -0.58 4.37 4.16
C THR A 848 -1.74 3.46 4.58
N THR A 849 -2.91 4.02 4.88
CA THR A 849 -4.08 3.27 5.37
C THR A 849 -5.08 2.92 4.27
N SER A 850 -5.66 1.72 4.35
CA SER A 850 -6.69 1.25 3.40
C SER A 850 -8.09 1.78 3.68
N ARG A 851 -8.37 2.24 4.91
CA ARG A 851 -9.65 2.79 5.38
C ARG A 851 -9.43 3.89 6.42
N ALA A 852 -10.50 4.53 6.86
CA ALA A 852 -10.47 5.51 7.94
C ALA A 852 -9.84 4.93 9.22
N ILE A 853 -8.97 5.71 9.83
CA ILE A 853 -8.24 5.40 11.06
C ILE A 853 -8.51 6.49 12.11
N GLY A 854 -8.64 6.12 13.38
CA GLY A 854 -8.76 7.08 14.47
C GLY A 854 -7.46 7.83 14.74
N ILE A 855 -7.55 9.05 15.25
CA ILE A 855 -6.42 9.97 15.42
C ILE A 855 -5.34 9.37 16.35
N GLY A 856 -5.74 8.86 17.52
CA GLY A 856 -4.80 8.26 18.49
C GLY A 856 -4.09 7.02 17.93
N SER A 857 -4.83 6.12 17.28
CA SER A 857 -4.26 4.95 16.59
C SER A 857 -3.29 5.36 15.48
N ASN A 858 -3.66 6.35 14.66
CA ASN A 858 -2.83 6.85 13.58
C ASN A 858 -1.50 7.41 14.08
N GLU A 859 -1.58 8.33 15.05
CA GLU A 859 -0.40 8.91 15.71
C GLU A 859 0.52 7.84 16.29
N PHE A 860 -0.06 6.86 17.02
CA PHE A 860 0.70 5.77 17.62
C PHE A 860 1.51 5.00 16.57
N TYR A 861 0.86 4.49 15.51
CA TYR A 861 1.57 3.67 14.51
C TYR A 861 2.58 4.48 13.70
N ILE A 862 2.33 5.75 13.37
CA ILE A 862 3.33 6.58 12.68
C ILE A 862 4.56 6.79 13.57
N LYS A 863 4.36 7.09 14.87
CA LYS A 863 5.49 7.20 15.83
C LYS A 863 6.25 5.89 15.92
N GLU A 864 5.59 4.75 15.98
CA GLU A 864 6.27 3.44 15.95
C GLU A 864 7.02 3.20 14.64
N ILE A 865 6.48 3.60 13.49
CA ILE A 865 7.15 3.50 12.18
C ILE A 865 8.43 4.34 12.17
N PHE A 866 8.38 5.57 12.68
CA PHE A 866 9.56 6.44 12.79
C PHE A 866 10.57 5.92 13.82
N ARG A 867 10.13 5.33 14.94
CA ARG A 867 11.03 4.59 15.86
C ARG A 867 11.71 3.40 15.19
N ALA A 868 11.04 2.75 14.23
CA ALA A 868 11.62 1.64 13.47
C ALA A 868 12.57 2.11 12.35
N PHE A 869 12.36 3.29 11.76
CA PHE A 869 13.34 3.95 10.88
C PHE A 869 14.55 4.47 11.65
N PHE A 870 14.33 5.03 12.84
CA PHE A 870 15.33 5.67 13.68
C PHE A 870 15.50 5.00 15.06
N PRO A 871 15.82 3.69 15.13
CA PRO A 871 15.89 2.97 16.39
C PRO A 871 16.95 3.59 17.31
N SER A 872 16.51 4.08 18.47
CA SER A 872 17.38 4.79 19.42
C SER A 872 18.10 6.01 18.81
N GLN A 873 17.41 6.76 17.93
CA GLN A 873 17.95 7.91 17.20
C GLN A 873 19.18 7.58 16.33
N ASP A 874 19.27 6.35 15.82
CA ASP A 874 20.22 5.95 14.80
C ASP A 874 19.49 5.39 13.58
N ILE A 875 20.13 5.34 12.42
CA ILE A 875 19.44 5.00 11.15
C ILE A 875 19.41 3.48 10.97
N THR A 876 18.24 2.92 10.68
CA THR A 876 18.10 1.46 10.46
C THR A 876 18.82 0.97 9.21
N THR A 877 19.18 -0.31 9.18
CA THR A 877 19.67 -1.00 7.97
C THR A 877 18.67 -2.04 7.47
N GLU A 878 17.49 -2.12 8.08
CA GLU A 878 16.47 -3.08 7.74
C GLU A 878 15.64 -2.61 6.53
N PRO A 879 15.22 -3.52 5.62
CA PRO A 879 14.32 -3.19 4.53
C PRO A 879 12.98 -2.62 5.01
N ILE A 880 12.33 -1.83 4.16
CA ILE A 880 11.09 -1.11 4.52
C ILE A 880 9.94 -2.04 4.90
N GLY A 881 9.86 -3.23 4.30
CA GLY A 881 8.87 -4.23 4.69
C GLY A 881 9.10 -4.74 6.11
N VAL A 882 10.36 -4.81 6.57
CA VAL A 882 10.71 -5.14 7.95
C VAL A 882 10.32 -4.01 8.90
N VAL A 883 10.59 -2.76 8.50
CA VAL A 883 10.23 -1.56 9.27
C VAL A 883 8.72 -1.57 9.55
N LEU A 884 7.88 -1.68 8.52
CA LEU A 884 6.43 -1.74 8.71
C LEU A 884 6.00 -2.99 9.50
N GLN A 885 6.57 -4.16 9.21
CA GLN A 885 6.20 -5.39 9.89
C GLN A 885 6.55 -5.40 11.38
N SER A 886 7.59 -4.65 11.77
CA SER A 886 8.04 -4.56 13.16
C SER A 886 7.06 -3.81 14.07
N VAL A 887 6.20 -2.95 13.50
CA VAL A 887 5.23 -2.13 14.27
C VAL A 887 3.84 -2.74 14.36
N LYS A 888 3.57 -3.80 13.59
CA LYS A 888 2.28 -4.50 13.63
C LYS A 888 2.10 -5.12 15.03
N ASP A 889 0.90 -5.26 15.52
CA ASP A 889 0.62 -5.82 16.87
C ASP A 889 -0.58 -6.79 16.90
N GLY A 890 -1.24 -6.96 15.74
CA GLY A 890 -2.47 -7.74 15.58
C GLY A 890 -3.74 -6.99 16.00
N GLY A 891 -3.62 -5.72 16.36
CA GLY A 891 -4.71 -4.79 16.56
C GLY A 891 -5.31 -4.32 15.23
N THR A 892 -6.56 -3.86 15.26
CA THR A 892 -7.28 -3.44 14.06
C THR A 892 -6.71 -2.18 13.41
N GLY A 893 -6.12 -1.27 14.20
CA GLY A 893 -5.48 -0.06 13.67
C GLY A 893 -4.23 -0.39 12.85
N GLY A 894 -3.40 -1.32 13.33
CA GLY A 894 -2.19 -1.73 12.62
C GLY A 894 -2.48 -2.45 11.31
N GLU A 895 -3.57 -3.22 11.24
CA GLU A 895 -4.04 -3.91 10.02
C GLU A 895 -4.46 -2.93 8.90
N LEU A 896 -4.72 -1.66 9.21
CA LEU A 896 -5.06 -0.66 8.20
C LEU A 896 -3.84 -0.21 7.39
N PHE A 897 -2.64 -0.18 7.98
CA PHE A 897 -1.43 0.27 7.29
C PHE A 897 -0.95 -0.78 6.28
N HIS A 898 -0.73 -0.37 5.04
CA HIS A 898 -0.23 -1.22 3.95
C HIS A 898 1.05 -0.64 3.38
N LEU A 899 1.91 -1.51 2.85
CA LEU A 899 3.06 -1.11 2.04
C LEU A 899 2.72 -1.30 0.56
N PHE A 900 2.67 -0.21 -0.19
CA PHE A 900 2.74 -0.24 -1.64
C PHE A 900 4.19 -0.09 -2.09
N GLY A 901 4.72 -1.11 -2.78
CA GLY A 901 6.12 -1.21 -3.18
C GLY A 901 6.77 -2.54 -2.77
N ASP A 902 8.05 -2.69 -3.10
CA ASP A 902 8.83 -3.89 -2.80
C ASP A 902 9.24 -3.94 -1.31
N PRO A 903 8.77 -4.94 -0.53
CA PRO A 903 9.12 -5.06 0.89
C PRO A 903 10.61 -5.34 1.17
N ALA A 904 11.37 -5.80 0.18
CA ALA A 904 12.81 -6.05 0.28
C ALA A 904 13.68 -4.81 0.00
N MET A 905 13.08 -3.69 -0.46
CA MET A 905 13.78 -2.43 -0.71
C MET A 905 14.28 -1.79 0.60
N HIS A 906 15.43 -1.13 0.55
CA HIS A 906 15.95 -0.32 1.68
C HIS A 906 15.58 1.16 1.51
N HIS A 907 15.56 1.91 2.60
CA HIS A 907 15.40 3.36 2.51
C HIS A 907 16.65 4.03 1.91
N PRO A 908 16.53 5.21 1.27
CA PRO A 908 17.67 5.86 0.62
C PRO A 908 18.63 6.56 1.60
N ILE A 909 18.25 6.74 2.87
CA ILE A 909 19.10 7.43 3.85
C ILE A 909 20.43 6.66 4.06
N PRO A 910 21.60 7.31 3.93
CA PRO A 910 22.88 6.66 4.18
C PRO A 910 23.04 6.19 5.63
N THR A 911 23.50 4.96 5.80
CA THR A 911 23.65 4.32 7.11
C THR A 911 25.09 4.33 7.62
N ALA A 912 26.07 4.58 6.74
CA ALA A 912 27.45 4.76 7.16
C ALA A 912 27.62 6.11 7.87
N THR A 913 28.56 6.17 8.82
CA THR A 913 28.79 7.36 9.63
C THR A 913 30.22 7.88 9.51
N VAL A 914 30.37 9.20 9.61
CA VAL A 914 31.65 9.89 9.80
C VAL A 914 31.64 10.66 11.12
N GLU A 915 32.80 10.77 11.75
CA GLU A 915 32.94 11.46 13.04
C GLU A 915 33.38 12.91 12.81
N LEU A 916 32.56 13.88 13.21
CA LEU A 916 33.02 15.25 13.37
C LEU A 916 33.61 15.39 14.78
N THR A 917 34.88 15.75 14.86
CA THR A 917 35.68 15.64 16.10
C THR A 917 35.72 16.92 16.91
N SER A 918 35.76 18.09 16.26
CA SER A 918 35.88 19.38 16.92
C SER A 918 35.60 20.55 15.98
N VAL A 919 35.34 21.72 16.57
CA VAL A 919 35.30 23.01 15.89
C VAL A 919 36.28 23.97 16.57
N ASN A 920 36.93 24.83 15.78
CA ASN A 920 37.87 25.85 16.25
C ASN A 920 37.55 27.21 15.61
N PRO A 921 37.32 28.28 16.40
CA PRO A 921 37.20 28.31 17.87
C PRO A 921 36.03 27.45 18.40
N ASP A 922 36.02 27.16 19.70
CA ASP A 922 34.96 26.38 20.37
C ASP A 922 33.66 27.18 20.57
N THR A 923 33.74 28.51 20.49
CA THR A 923 32.61 29.45 20.40
C THR A 923 32.73 30.24 19.10
N LEU A 924 31.70 30.18 18.26
CA LEU A 924 31.67 30.80 16.94
C LEU A 924 31.17 32.23 17.03
N ILE A 925 31.98 33.17 16.57
CA ILE A 925 31.68 34.60 16.65
C ILE A 925 31.10 35.05 15.30
N ALA A 926 29.98 35.77 15.31
CA ALA A 926 29.36 36.35 14.12
C ALA A 926 30.39 37.18 13.31
N LEU A 927 30.35 37.06 11.98
CA LEU A 927 31.28 37.64 11.00
C LEU A 927 32.72 37.09 11.03
N ASP A 928 33.09 36.24 12.00
CA ASP A 928 34.39 35.57 12.03
C ASP A 928 34.36 34.24 11.25
N THR A 929 35.54 33.65 11.06
CA THR A 929 35.68 32.32 10.44
C THR A 929 35.90 31.25 11.48
N ALA A 930 35.34 30.08 11.22
CA ALA A 930 35.55 28.89 12.01
C ALA A 930 36.03 27.73 11.12
N ARG A 931 36.58 26.70 11.76
CA ARG A 931 36.96 25.46 11.10
C ARG A 931 36.48 24.27 11.88
N VAL A 932 35.75 23.40 11.20
CA VAL A 932 35.32 22.09 11.72
C VAL A 932 36.28 21.01 11.24
N TYR A 933 36.48 19.98 12.05
CA TYR A 933 37.36 18.86 11.76
C TYR A 933 36.58 17.55 11.84
N GLY A 934 36.83 16.65 10.90
CA GLY A 934 36.22 15.33 10.86
C GLY A 934 37.21 14.25 10.49
N GLN A 935 36.85 13.02 10.82
CA GLN A 935 37.58 11.82 10.47
C GLN A 935 36.61 10.74 9.98
N GLN A 936 37.04 9.99 8.99
CA GLN A 936 36.35 8.80 8.51
C GLN A 936 37.24 7.57 8.64
N THR A 937 36.62 6.39 8.76
CA THR A 937 37.31 5.13 9.08
C THR A 937 37.61 4.26 7.85
N ILE A 938 37.06 4.60 6.68
CA ILE A 938 37.16 3.82 5.44
C ILE A 938 38.39 4.27 4.65
N ALA A 939 39.27 3.37 4.20
CA ALA A 939 40.44 3.82 3.44
C ALA A 939 40.05 4.20 2.00
N VAL A 940 40.03 5.50 1.68
CA VAL A 940 39.70 6.03 0.34
C VAL A 940 40.74 7.05 -0.14
N ALA A 941 40.81 7.24 -1.46
CA ALA A 941 41.77 8.16 -2.10
C ALA A 941 41.36 9.63 -1.93
N SER A 942 40.06 9.90 -2.03
CA SER A 942 39.47 11.22 -1.87
C SER A 942 38.10 11.11 -1.23
N ILE A 943 37.73 12.19 -0.56
CA ILE A 943 36.40 12.42 -0.03
C ILE A 943 35.91 13.74 -0.57
N SER A 944 34.63 13.79 -0.89
CA SER A 944 33.90 15.01 -1.19
C SER A 944 32.68 15.08 -0.29
N GLY A 945 32.23 16.27 0.05
CA GLY A 945 31.08 16.39 0.93
C GLY A 945 30.54 17.79 1.01
N ILE A 946 29.42 17.92 1.70
CA ILE A 946 28.78 19.19 2.02
C ILE A 946 28.61 19.26 3.53
N ILE A 947 28.91 20.43 4.07
CA ILE A 947 28.75 20.71 5.49
C ILE A 947 27.68 21.77 5.71
N HIS A 948 26.79 21.53 6.66
CA HIS A 948 25.78 22.50 7.10
C HIS A 948 26.02 22.88 8.56
N LEU A 949 26.23 24.17 8.81
CA LEU A 949 26.11 24.73 10.16
C LEU A 949 24.67 25.23 10.31
N ASN A 950 23.93 24.66 11.25
CA ASN A 950 22.55 25.02 11.52
C ASN A 950 22.45 25.67 12.89
N ASP A 951 21.66 26.74 12.97
CA ASP A 951 21.36 27.37 14.25
C ASP A 951 20.48 26.49 15.14
N SER A 952 20.30 26.91 16.39
CA SER A 952 19.33 26.29 17.30
C SER A 952 17.91 26.39 16.77
N GLU A 953 17.10 25.38 17.11
CA GLU A 953 15.66 25.39 16.81
C GLU A 953 14.97 26.61 17.41
N ARG A 954 13.91 27.07 16.75
CA ARG A 954 13.11 28.22 17.16
C ARG A 954 11.74 27.78 17.66
N ASP A 955 11.41 28.20 18.88
CA ASP A 955 10.06 28.06 19.44
C ASP A 955 9.12 29.03 18.73
N VAL A 956 8.02 28.50 18.20
CA VAL A 956 7.00 29.26 17.48
C VAL A 956 5.65 29.06 18.13
N THR A 957 4.89 30.15 18.29
CA THR A 957 3.47 30.11 18.65
C THR A 957 2.67 30.82 17.57
N ARG A 958 1.67 30.14 17.01
CA ARG A 958 0.72 30.70 16.04
C ARG A 958 -0.64 30.89 16.69
N GLN A 959 -1.28 32.01 16.38
CA GLN A 959 -2.64 32.34 16.82
C GLN A 959 -3.57 32.40 15.61
N TYR A 960 -4.76 31.81 15.71
CA TYR A 960 -5.79 31.87 14.68
C TYR A 960 -7.18 32.00 15.30
N VAL A 961 -8.19 32.36 14.49
CA VAL A 961 -9.55 32.61 14.95
C VAL A 961 -10.53 31.65 14.28
N ILE A 962 -11.16 30.78 15.07
CA ILE A 962 -12.20 29.85 14.63
C ILE A 962 -13.46 30.11 15.46
N ALA A 963 -14.62 30.18 14.81
CA ALA A 963 -15.91 30.39 15.49
C ALA A 963 -15.92 31.57 16.50
N SER A 964 -15.19 32.65 16.20
CA SER A 964 -14.99 33.82 17.07
C SER A 964 -14.21 33.56 18.38
N GLN A 965 -13.48 32.44 18.49
CA GLN A 965 -12.55 32.14 19.56
C GLN A 965 -11.11 32.19 19.02
N THR A 966 -10.20 32.73 19.82
CA THR A 966 -8.76 32.74 19.50
C THR A 966 -8.14 31.46 20.04
N GLU A 967 -7.49 30.72 19.16
CA GLU A 967 -6.82 29.47 19.44
C GLU A 967 -5.32 29.64 19.19
N GLU A 968 -4.51 28.92 19.96
CA GLU A 968 -3.06 28.94 19.84
C GLU A 968 -2.50 27.51 19.70
N ILE A 969 -1.39 27.40 19.00
CA ILE A 969 -0.56 26.19 18.91
C ILE A 969 0.92 26.57 18.96
N SER A 970 1.72 25.77 19.66
CA SER A 970 3.17 25.97 19.79
C SER A 970 3.95 24.72 19.36
N TYR A 971 5.04 24.92 18.64
CA TYR A 971 5.95 23.86 18.16
C TYR A 971 7.34 24.46 17.86
N THR A 972 8.31 23.59 17.53
CA THR A 972 9.64 24.04 17.12
C THR A 972 9.76 24.02 15.59
N LEU A 973 10.40 25.03 15.01
CA LEU A 973 10.88 24.98 13.63
C LEU A 973 12.41 24.80 13.63
N PRO A 974 12.98 24.14 12.61
CA PRO A 974 14.42 24.10 12.43
C PRO A 974 15.02 25.52 12.44
N GLY A 975 16.20 25.66 13.05
CA GLY A 975 16.97 26.90 12.99
C GLY A 975 17.44 27.20 11.56
N PRO A 976 17.70 28.47 11.21
CA PRO A 976 18.22 28.83 9.91
C PRO A 976 19.57 28.14 9.63
N THR A 977 19.81 27.80 8.37
CA THR A 977 21.14 27.34 7.93
C THR A 977 22.08 28.54 7.92
N LEU A 978 23.14 28.49 8.72
CA LEU A 978 24.13 29.56 8.84
C LEU A 978 25.24 29.45 7.79
N PHE A 979 25.55 28.23 7.35
CA PHE A 979 26.56 27.97 6.32
C PHE A 979 26.29 26.64 5.63
N LYS A 980 26.37 26.59 4.30
CA LYS A 980 26.23 25.38 3.49
C LYS A 980 27.29 25.32 2.39
N GLY A 981 28.33 24.50 2.55
CA GLY A 981 29.49 24.53 1.65
C GLY A 981 30.10 23.19 1.28
N LYS A 982 30.59 23.09 0.04
CA LYS A 982 31.29 21.90 -0.47
C LYS A 982 32.73 21.85 0.03
N PHE A 983 33.24 20.66 0.29
CA PHE A 983 34.66 20.44 0.60
C PHE A 983 35.17 19.16 -0.05
N THR A 984 36.50 19.09 -0.20
CA THR A 984 37.22 17.88 -0.64
C THR A 984 38.43 17.65 0.25
N ALA A 985 38.83 16.38 0.42
CA ALA A 985 40.08 16.03 1.08
C ALA A 985 40.68 14.74 0.50
N ALA A 986 42.00 14.62 0.56
CA ALA A 986 42.77 13.48 0.02
C ALA A 986 43.19 12.46 1.09
N GLN A 987 42.66 12.57 2.32
CA GLN A 987 43.07 11.77 3.48
C GLN A 987 41.86 11.42 4.35
N GLN A 988 42.07 10.52 5.32
CA GLN A 988 41.04 10.10 6.27
C GLN A 988 40.56 11.22 7.20
N GLN A 989 41.37 12.27 7.37
CA GLN A 989 41.02 13.47 8.12
C GLN A 989 40.67 14.59 7.16
N PHE A 990 39.60 15.32 7.47
CA PHE A 990 39.15 16.46 6.69
C PHE A 990 38.80 17.64 7.58
N SER A 991 38.75 18.81 6.96
CA SER A 991 38.31 20.02 7.64
C SER A 991 37.65 20.96 6.64
N ALA A 992 36.58 21.62 7.06
CA ALA A 992 35.90 22.64 6.27
C ALA A 992 35.98 23.99 7.01
N ARG A 993 36.26 25.06 6.27
CA ARG A 993 36.14 26.42 6.80
C ARG A 993 34.72 26.90 6.60
N MET A 994 34.23 27.68 7.54
CA MET A 994 32.93 28.33 7.47
C MET A 994 33.06 29.77 7.94
N ARG A 995 32.15 30.61 7.45
CA ARG A 995 31.96 31.98 7.92
C ARG A 995 30.62 32.04 8.62
N ILE A 996 30.57 32.73 9.75
CA ILE A 996 29.36 32.87 10.55
C ILE A 996 28.62 34.15 10.11
N PRO A 997 27.34 34.07 9.71
CA PRO A 997 26.57 35.26 9.36
C PRO A 997 26.34 36.15 10.58
N LEU A 998 25.94 37.41 10.34
CA LEU A 998 25.47 38.31 11.38
C LEU A 998 24.14 37.83 11.98
N ASP A 999 23.30 37.20 11.16
CA ASP A 999 21.96 36.68 11.52
C ASP A 999 22.02 35.34 12.27
N ILE A 1000 22.84 35.26 13.31
CA ILE A 1000 22.75 34.18 14.27
C ILE A 1000 21.58 34.40 15.23
N SER A 1001 21.03 33.31 15.74
CA SER A 1001 20.23 33.34 16.94
C SER A 1001 21.14 33.74 18.09
N TYR A 1002 20.85 34.86 18.74
CA TYR A 1002 21.54 35.29 19.97
C TYR A 1002 21.05 34.46 21.18
N SER A 1003 20.83 33.16 20.95
CA SER A 1003 20.31 32.17 21.87
C SER A 1003 21.41 31.58 22.75
N ILE A 1004 21.01 31.02 23.90
CA ILE A 1004 21.89 30.18 24.73
C ILE A 1004 21.84 28.71 24.29
N THR A 1005 20.85 28.34 23.48
CA THR A 1005 20.74 27.00 22.91
C THR A 1005 21.83 26.84 21.85
N PRO A 1006 22.66 25.79 21.91
CA PRO A 1006 23.75 25.63 20.97
C PRO A 1006 23.24 25.27 19.57
N ALA A 1007 23.98 25.73 18.56
CA ALA A 1007 23.93 25.28 17.19
C ALA A 1007 24.51 23.86 17.04
N PHE A 1008 24.30 23.26 15.87
CA PHE A 1008 24.92 22.00 15.50
C PHE A 1008 25.40 22.04 14.05
N CYS A 1009 26.31 21.13 13.72
CA CYS A 1009 26.86 21.01 12.39
C CYS A 1009 26.68 19.57 11.92
N ASN A 1010 26.00 19.37 10.79
CA ASN A 1010 25.91 18.06 10.15
C ASN A 1010 26.67 18.05 8.83
N VAL A 1011 27.07 16.85 8.41
CA VAL A 1011 27.87 16.66 7.20
C VAL A 1011 27.34 15.48 6.40
N TYR A 1012 27.26 15.67 5.09
CA TYR A 1012 27.06 14.61 4.11
C TYR A 1012 28.38 14.40 3.37
N VAL A 1013 28.86 13.16 3.32
CA VAL A 1013 30.14 12.81 2.70
C VAL A 1013 29.90 11.71 1.67
N GLN A 1014 30.47 11.91 0.49
CA GLN A 1014 30.65 10.88 -0.53
C GLN A 1014 32.12 10.42 -0.54
N LEU A 1015 32.31 9.14 -0.29
CA LEU A 1015 33.61 8.47 -0.30
C LEU A 1015 33.82 7.84 -1.68
N GLU A 1016 34.97 8.13 -2.31
CA GLU A 1016 35.32 7.56 -3.62
C GLU A 1016 35.74 6.08 -3.50
N THR A 1017 34.74 5.22 -3.40
CA THR A 1017 34.83 3.76 -3.56
C THR A 1017 34.17 3.32 -4.87
N ASP A 1018 34.32 2.05 -5.24
CA ASP A 1018 33.63 1.44 -6.39
C ASP A 1018 32.72 0.30 -5.89
N PRO A 1019 31.39 0.52 -5.76
CA PRO A 1019 30.65 1.77 -6.00
C PRO A 1019 30.85 2.82 -4.89
N PRO A 1020 30.49 4.11 -5.09
CA PRO A 1020 30.63 5.17 -4.08
C PRO A 1020 29.83 4.88 -2.80
N VAL A 1021 30.35 5.30 -1.66
CA VAL A 1021 29.68 5.15 -0.35
C VAL A 1021 29.34 6.53 0.21
N GLU A 1022 28.09 6.73 0.59
CA GLU A 1022 27.62 7.92 1.31
C GLU A 1022 27.70 7.71 2.81
N ALA A 1023 28.02 8.76 3.57
CA ALA A 1023 28.07 8.72 5.02
C ALA A 1023 27.65 10.05 5.65
N LEU A 1024 27.00 9.97 6.82
CA LEU A 1024 26.50 11.13 7.55
C LEU A 1024 27.27 11.35 8.85
N GLY A 1025 27.43 12.60 9.27
CA GLY A 1025 28.07 12.95 10.54
C GLY A 1025 27.43 14.15 11.21
N ILE A 1026 27.71 14.30 12.50
CA ILE A 1026 27.23 15.41 13.30
C ILE A 1026 28.25 15.85 14.36
N LEU A 1027 28.28 17.15 14.63
CA LEU A 1027 28.90 17.81 15.77
C LEU A 1027 27.86 18.68 16.48
N GLU A 1028 27.51 18.33 17.71
CA GLU A 1028 26.57 19.07 18.55
C GLU A 1028 27.28 20.06 19.49
N ASN A 1029 26.50 20.88 20.20
CA ASN A 1029 26.97 21.80 21.25
C ASN A 1029 27.92 22.90 20.74
N ILE A 1030 27.61 23.48 19.58
CA ILE A 1030 28.35 24.61 19.01
C ILE A 1030 27.75 25.92 19.55
N TYR A 1031 28.50 26.68 20.32
CA TYR A 1031 28.00 27.94 20.89
C TYR A 1031 28.23 29.10 19.94
N LEU A 1032 27.24 29.97 19.80
CA LEU A 1032 27.31 31.18 18.98
C LEU A 1032 27.42 32.43 19.87
N GLN A 1033 28.14 33.44 19.39
CA GLN A 1033 28.30 34.72 20.07
C GLN A 1033 28.30 35.87 19.07
N GLY A 1034 27.71 37.02 19.44
CA GLY A 1034 27.82 38.26 18.67
C GLY A 1034 29.28 38.72 18.52
N GLY A 1035 29.61 39.22 17.33
CA GLY A 1035 30.92 39.77 16.99
C GLY A 1035 30.97 41.30 16.96
N ASP A 1036 32.18 41.83 16.76
CA ASP A 1036 32.38 43.26 16.50
C ASP A 1036 31.91 43.61 15.07
N PRO A 1037 31.37 44.82 14.84
CA PRO A 1037 30.97 45.27 13.51
C PRO A 1037 32.17 45.35 12.56
N VAL A 1038 32.03 44.81 11.35
CA VAL A 1038 33.03 44.88 10.28
C VAL A 1038 32.78 46.13 9.42
N GLN A 1039 33.85 46.76 8.93
CA GLN A 1039 33.73 47.87 7.96
C GLN A 1039 33.50 47.32 6.55
N ASP A 1040 32.27 46.88 6.28
CA ASP A 1040 31.78 46.55 4.95
C ASP A 1040 30.47 47.28 4.67
N SER A 1041 30.29 47.71 3.43
CA SER A 1041 29.07 48.39 2.96
C SER A 1041 28.73 48.03 1.52
N GLN A 1042 29.41 47.03 0.94
CA GLN A 1042 29.15 46.54 -0.40
C GLN A 1042 28.41 45.22 -0.28
N GLY A 1043 27.31 45.06 -1.01
CA GLY A 1043 26.63 43.78 -1.11
C GLY A 1043 27.34 42.84 -2.09
N PRO A 1044 26.84 41.59 -2.20
CA PRO A 1044 27.49 40.54 -2.98
C PRO A 1044 27.50 40.84 -4.48
N ILE A 1045 28.52 40.35 -5.17
CA ILE A 1045 28.58 40.38 -6.63
C ILE A 1045 27.64 39.31 -7.19
N ILE A 1046 26.62 39.75 -7.94
CA ILE A 1046 25.64 38.88 -8.59
C ILE A 1046 26.02 38.64 -10.06
N SER A 1047 26.11 37.38 -10.47
CA SER A 1047 26.36 36.97 -11.86
C SER A 1047 25.50 35.77 -12.25
N PHE A 1048 25.19 35.67 -13.54
CA PHE A 1048 24.40 34.58 -14.11
C PHE A 1048 25.30 33.77 -15.04
N GLU A 1049 25.25 32.45 -14.97
CA GLU A 1049 26.06 31.58 -15.81
C GLU A 1049 25.31 30.32 -16.22
N THR A 1050 25.74 29.68 -17.31
CA THR A 1050 25.28 28.33 -17.68
C THR A 1050 26.07 27.26 -16.94
N GLU A 1051 25.63 26.01 -16.97
CA GLU A 1051 26.38 24.86 -16.44
C GLU A 1051 27.83 24.77 -17.00
N ALA A 1052 28.00 25.07 -18.30
CA ALA A 1052 29.32 25.12 -18.95
C ALA A 1052 30.21 26.33 -18.54
N GLY A 1053 29.75 27.18 -17.62
CA GLY A 1053 30.47 28.37 -17.16
C GLY A 1053 30.40 29.59 -18.08
N ARG A 1054 29.49 29.62 -19.06
CA ARG A 1054 29.26 30.81 -19.89
C ARG A 1054 28.58 31.88 -19.05
N LEU A 1055 29.25 33.01 -18.85
CA LEU A 1055 28.66 34.18 -18.20
C LEU A 1055 27.56 34.76 -19.08
N LEU A 1056 26.34 34.78 -18.55
CA LEU A 1056 25.14 35.32 -19.19
C LEU A 1056 25.02 36.83 -18.94
N ARG A 1057 24.65 37.56 -19.98
CA ARG A 1057 24.43 39.01 -19.96
C ARG A 1057 23.00 39.35 -20.38
N ASN A 1058 22.61 40.59 -20.11
CA ASN A 1058 21.29 41.08 -20.48
C ASN A 1058 21.07 41.00 -21.99
N ASN A 1059 19.94 40.41 -22.39
CA ASN A 1059 19.51 40.06 -23.74
C ASN A 1059 20.34 38.95 -24.42
N ASP A 1060 21.08 38.14 -23.67
CA ASP A 1060 21.70 36.93 -24.22
C ASP A 1060 20.64 35.89 -24.58
N HIS A 1061 20.96 35.04 -25.56
CA HIS A 1061 20.11 33.91 -25.93
C HIS A 1061 20.56 32.61 -25.24
N LEU A 1062 19.57 31.85 -24.77
CA LEU A 1062 19.67 30.58 -24.05
C LEU A 1062 18.93 29.50 -24.83
N GLN A 1063 19.47 28.28 -24.92
CA GLN A 1063 18.70 27.16 -25.45
C GLN A 1063 17.63 26.72 -24.42
N SER A 1064 16.49 26.20 -24.88
CA SER A 1064 15.40 25.76 -23.99
C SER A 1064 15.79 24.66 -22.98
N ASP A 1065 16.92 23.98 -23.16
CA ASP A 1065 17.45 22.96 -22.24
C ASP A 1065 18.68 23.39 -21.43
N GLU A 1066 19.19 24.62 -21.61
CA GLU A 1066 20.36 25.13 -20.87
C GLU A 1066 19.98 25.62 -19.47
N LYS A 1067 20.47 24.97 -18.41
CA LYS A 1067 20.26 25.43 -17.02
C LYS A 1067 20.96 26.75 -16.72
N VAL A 1068 20.28 27.63 -15.98
CA VAL A 1068 20.81 28.91 -15.51
C VAL A 1068 21.19 28.83 -14.03
N PHE A 1069 22.40 29.27 -13.72
CA PHE A 1069 22.93 29.35 -12.37
C PHE A 1069 23.15 30.81 -11.96
N LEU A 1070 22.81 31.10 -10.71
CA LEU A 1070 23.13 32.33 -10.03
C LEU A 1070 24.44 32.13 -9.24
N ARG A 1071 25.47 32.89 -9.58
CA ARG A 1071 26.74 32.94 -8.87
C ARG A 1071 26.83 34.19 -8.01
N LEU A 1072 27.03 33.99 -6.72
CA LEU A 1072 27.18 35.05 -5.73
C LEU A 1072 28.58 35.00 -5.13
N SER A 1073 29.23 36.16 -4.98
CA SER A 1073 30.58 36.27 -4.43
C SER A 1073 30.72 37.50 -3.55
N ASP A 1074 31.22 37.31 -2.33
CA ASP A 1074 31.50 38.37 -1.37
C ASP A 1074 32.67 38.01 -0.43
N PRO A 1075 33.58 38.93 -0.06
CA PRO A 1075 34.67 38.66 0.88
C PRO A 1075 34.22 38.20 2.28
N LEU A 1076 33.07 38.70 2.75
CA LEU A 1076 32.42 38.27 3.97
C LEU A 1076 31.49 37.08 3.75
N GLY A 1077 31.32 36.60 2.51
CA GLY A 1077 30.44 35.48 2.19
C GLY A 1077 28.99 35.89 2.05
N ILE A 1078 28.16 34.95 1.60
CA ILE A 1078 26.75 35.11 1.29
C ILE A 1078 25.91 34.67 2.48
N ASN A 1079 24.92 35.50 2.83
CA ASN A 1079 23.93 35.15 3.82
C ASN A 1079 22.96 34.11 3.22
N VAL A 1080 22.83 32.98 3.91
CA VAL A 1080 22.02 31.83 3.50
C VAL A 1080 20.95 31.48 4.54
N THR A 1081 20.72 32.36 5.53
CA THR A 1081 19.79 32.11 6.62
C THR A 1081 18.34 32.10 6.16
N GLY A 1082 18.01 32.83 5.09
CA GLY A 1082 16.63 32.98 4.61
C GLY A 1082 15.73 33.70 5.63
N GLU A 1083 16.31 34.43 6.59
CA GLU A 1083 15.53 35.20 7.55
C GLU A 1083 14.81 36.35 6.85
N VAL A 1084 13.67 36.76 7.40
CA VAL A 1084 12.78 37.74 6.75
C VAL A 1084 13.53 39.04 6.47
N GLY A 1085 13.63 39.39 5.19
CA GLY A 1085 14.36 40.56 4.70
C GLY A 1085 15.84 40.32 4.42
N HIS A 1086 16.35 39.09 4.50
CA HIS A 1086 17.71 38.65 4.14
C HIS A 1086 17.74 37.35 3.28
N GLU A 1087 16.69 37.08 2.51
CA GLU A 1087 16.51 35.92 1.61
C GLU A 1087 17.24 35.99 0.23
N ILE A 1088 17.57 34.89 -0.43
CA ILE A 1088 17.99 34.96 -1.85
C ILE A 1088 16.72 35.00 -2.72
N MET A 1089 16.16 36.20 -2.91
CA MET A 1089 14.90 36.42 -3.63
C MET A 1089 15.12 36.52 -5.13
N ILE A 1090 14.35 35.74 -5.88
CA ILE A 1090 14.15 35.90 -7.32
C ILE A 1090 12.72 36.36 -7.58
N THR A 1091 12.58 37.42 -8.37
CA THR A 1091 11.31 37.92 -8.87
C THR A 1091 11.25 37.70 -10.38
N ASP A 1092 10.25 36.98 -10.86
CA ASP A 1092 9.91 36.96 -12.28
C ASP A 1092 9.17 38.27 -12.61
N LEU A 1093 9.77 39.07 -13.50
CA LEU A 1093 9.27 40.40 -13.84
C LEU A 1093 8.08 40.33 -14.82
N SER A 1094 7.77 39.16 -15.37
CA SER A 1094 6.64 38.97 -16.28
C SER A 1094 5.30 38.89 -15.55
N ASP A 1095 5.28 38.28 -14.37
CA ASP A 1095 4.08 38.08 -13.54
C ASP A 1095 4.20 38.59 -12.09
N ASP A 1096 5.35 39.15 -11.71
CA ASP A 1096 5.70 39.64 -10.36
C ASP A 1096 5.71 38.52 -9.29
N SER A 1097 5.82 37.25 -9.70
CA SER A 1097 5.98 36.13 -8.79
C SER A 1097 7.35 36.17 -8.11
N LYS A 1098 7.39 35.78 -6.82
CA LYS A 1098 8.59 35.86 -5.98
C LYS A 1098 8.85 34.54 -5.32
N ASN A 1099 10.10 34.08 -5.40
CA ASN A 1099 10.57 32.84 -4.80
C ASN A 1099 11.81 33.09 -3.96
N ASP A 1100 11.85 32.51 -2.75
CA ASP A 1100 13.05 32.46 -1.91
C ASP A 1100 13.86 31.20 -2.26
N LEU A 1101 15.08 31.38 -2.77
CA LEU A 1101 15.98 30.27 -3.12
C LEU A 1101 17.17 30.15 -2.15
N SER A 1102 17.09 30.71 -0.94
CA SER A 1102 18.17 30.67 0.07
C SER A 1102 18.69 29.25 0.32
N SER A 1103 17.77 28.28 0.47
CA SER A 1103 18.06 26.87 0.71
C SER A 1103 18.87 26.19 -0.41
N ARG A 1104 18.77 26.71 -1.64
CA ARG A 1104 19.43 26.17 -2.84
C ARG A 1104 20.88 26.64 -3.00
N PHE A 1105 21.28 27.70 -2.29
CA PHE A 1105 22.66 28.18 -2.34
C PHE A 1105 23.64 27.21 -1.70
N THR A 1106 24.75 26.98 -2.38
CA THR A 1106 25.85 26.18 -1.86
C THR A 1106 27.18 26.86 -2.19
N TYR A 1107 28.04 27.04 -1.18
CA TYR A 1107 29.41 27.52 -1.40
C TYR A 1107 30.21 26.52 -2.25
N ASP A 1108 31.06 27.06 -3.12
CA ASP A 1108 31.98 26.28 -3.95
C ASP A 1108 32.95 25.46 -3.08
N GLU A 1109 33.62 24.51 -3.72
CA GLU A 1109 34.58 23.63 -3.06
C GLU A 1109 35.64 24.42 -2.27
N ASN A 1110 35.69 24.16 -0.95
CA ASN A 1110 36.61 24.79 0.01
C ASN A 1110 36.51 26.34 0.07
N SER A 1111 35.40 26.91 -0.43
CA SER A 1111 35.11 28.35 -0.46
C SER A 1111 34.25 28.77 0.74
N ILE A 1112 34.47 30.00 1.20
CA ILE A 1112 33.60 30.70 2.17
C ILE A 1112 33.15 32.08 1.66
N THR A 1113 33.39 32.35 0.39
CA THR A 1113 33.17 33.68 -0.23
C THR A 1113 32.33 33.59 -1.50
N THR A 1114 32.40 32.48 -2.23
CA THR A 1114 31.74 32.30 -3.53
C THR A 1114 30.99 30.98 -3.56
N GLY A 1115 29.81 30.99 -4.17
CA GLY A 1115 28.98 29.82 -4.39
C GLY A 1115 27.96 30.03 -5.48
N ILE A 1116 27.12 29.02 -5.70
CA ILE A 1116 26.12 28.99 -6.75
C ILE A 1116 24.77 28.44 -6.26
N LEU A 1117 23.70 28.79 -6.96
CA LEU A 1117 22.42 28.09 -6.94
C LEU A 1117 21.86 27.97 -8.37
N SER A 1118 21.03 26.97 -8.61
CA SER A 1118 20.31 26.82 -9.89
C SER A 1118 18.99 27.59 -9.84
N ILE A 1119 18.67 28.30 -10.92
CA ILE A 1119 17.41 29.03 -11.07
C ILE A 1119 16.40 28.16 -11.83
N PRO A 1120 15.25 27.80 -11.24
CA PRO A 1120 14.17 27.18 -11.99
C PRO A 1120 13.50 28.21 -12.91
N TYR A 1121 13.18 27.84 -14.15
CA TYR A 1121 12.42 28.68 -15.07
C TYR A 1121 11.61 27.83 -16.05
N ASN A 1122 10.50 28.37 -16.57
CA ASN A 1122 9.72 27.73 -17.61
C ASN A 1122 10.42 27.90 -18.96
N ASN A 1123 10.87 26.78 -19.53
CA ASN A 1123 11.58 26.77 -20.81
C ASN A 1123 10.68 26.87 -22.06
N ASP A 1124 9.35 26.85 -21.88
CA ASP A 1124 8.39 27.12 -22.94
C ASP A 1124 8.18 28.62 -23.19
N ASN A 1125 8.63 29.49 -22.28
CA ASN A 1125 8.54 30.93 -22.44
C ASN A 1125 9.50 31.43 -23.53
N GLU A 1126 9.18 32.55 -24.19
CA GLU A 1126 10.07 33.18 -25.20
C GLU A 1126 11.20 34.00 -24.55
N SER A 1127 11.02 34.42 -23.30
CA SER A 1127 12.01 35.14 -22.50
C SER A 1127 11.98 34.73 -21.03
N LEU A 1128 13.08 35.02 -20.35
CA LEU A 1128 13.23 34.90 -18.90
C LEU A 1128 13.66 36.26 -18.35
N ASP A 1129 12.77 36.91 -17.63
CA ASP A 1129 12.96 38.26 -17.11
C ASP A 1129 13.01 38.23 -15.58
N LEU A 1130 14.21 38.35 -15.00
CA LEU A 1130 14.44 38.14 -13.57
C LEU A 1130 15.02 39.37 -12.90
N ALA A 1131 14.56 39.66 -11.68
CA ALA A 1131 15.25 40.49 -10.71
C ALA A 1131 15.70 39.65 -9.52
N VAL A 1132 16.97 39.76 -9.15
CA VAL A 1132 17.56 38.96 -8.06
C VAL A 1132 18.09 39.89 -6.99
N LYS A 1133 17.71 39.61 -5.73
CA LYS A 1133 18.22 40.30 -4.56
C LYS A 1133 18.87 39.29 -3.62
N ALA A 1134 20.08 39.62 -3.16
CA ALA A 1134 20.85 38.77 -2.25
C ALA A 1134 21.63 39.62 -1.24
N TRP A 1135 22.06 38.98 -0.15
CA TRP A 1135 22.73 39.62 0.96
C TRP A 1135 24.07 38.96 1.26
N ASP A 1136 25.06 39.76 1.69
CA ASP A 1136 26.28 39.22 2.29
C ASP A 1136 26.04 38.86 3.77
N ASN A 1137 26.98 38.16 4.39
CA ASN A 1137 26.89 37.79 5.81
C ASN A 1137 26.87 38.99 6.78
N ALA A 1138 27.19 40.20 6.32
CA ALA A 1138 27.09 41.45 7.08
C ALA A 1138 25.80 42.23 6.79
N ASN A 1139 24.84 41.60 6.10
CA ASN A 1139 23.52 42.12 5.74
C ASN A 1139 23.54 43.30 4.76
N ASN A 1140 24.59 43.43 3.95
CA ASN A 1140 24.64 44.36 2.82
C ASN A 1140 23.91 43.78 1.60
N PRO A 1141 22.84 44.43 1.09
CA PRO A 1141 22.11 43.94 -0.07
C PRO A 1141 22.81 44.26 -1.39
N ALA A 1142 22.61 43.40 -2.38
CA ALA A 1142 22.80 43.71 -3.79
C ALA A 1142 21.58 43.26 -4.60
N GLU A 1143 21.30 43.95 -5.70
CA GLU A 1143 20.21 43.62 -6.61
C GLU A 1143 20.71 43.67 -8.07
N LYS A 1144 20.24 42.73 -8.90
CA LYS A 1144 20.59 42.68 -10.31
C LYS A 1144 19.47 42.08 -11.14
N ASN A 1145 19.20 42.72 -12.28
CA ASN A 1145 18.20 42.25 -13.24
C ASN A 1145 18.88 41.62 -14.46
N ILE A 1146 18.21 40.64 -15.06
CA ILE A 1146 18.60 40.04 -16.33
C ILE A 1146 17.35 39.68 -17.14
N THR A 1147 17.38 40.04 -18.43
CA THR A 1147 16.48 39.53 -19.46
C THR A 1147 17.26 38.55 -20.33
N LEU A 1148 16.74 37.33 -20.52
CA LEU A 1148 17.28 36.34 -21.45
C LEU A 1148 16.22 35.96 -22.49
N HIS A 1149 16.65 35.59 -23.68
CA HIS A 1149 15.76 35.10 -24.74
C HIS A 1149 15.92 33.60 -24.90
N ILE A 1150 14.82 32.86 -24.77
CA ILE A 1150 14.84 31.40 -24.86
C ILE A 1150 14.60 30.99 -26.32
N LEU A 1151 15.48 30.14 -26.83
CA LEU A 1151 15.45 29.67 -28.20
C LEU A 1151 14.92 28.24 -28.27
N SER A 1152 13.98 27.99 -29.18
CA SER A 1152 13.53 26.64 -29.50
C SER A 1152 14.65 25.82 -30.16
N LYS A 1153 14.82 24.57 -29.71
CA LYS A 1153 15.86 23.58 -30.09
C LYS A 1153 16.15 23.35 -31.59
N GLN A 1154 15.32 23.84 -32.51
CA GLN A 1154 15.25 23.28 -33.88
C GLN A 1154 15.90 24.11 -35.01
N LYS A 1155 16.68 25.18 -34.76
CA LYS A 1155 17.28 25.93 -35.87
C LYS A 1155 18.61 26.60 -35.52
N LEU A 1156 19.65 26.37 -36.34
CA LEU A 1156 20.86 27.19 -36.31
C LEU A 1156 20.46 28.62 -36.67
N GLN A 1157 20.88 29.60 -35.88
CA GLN A 1157 20.74 31.01 -36.17
C GLN A 1157 22.07 31.71 -35.89
N VAL A 1158 22.32 32.76 -36.66
CA VAL A 1158 23.44 33.67 -36.43
C VAL A 1158 22.90 35.08 -36.27
N MET A 1159 23.18 35.66 -35.10
CA MET A 1159 22.62 36.93 -34.65
C MET A 1159 23.73 37.94 -34.39
N ASN A 1160 23.36 39.21 -34.16
CA ASN A 1160 24.28 40.27 -33.75
C ASN A 1160 25.54 40.45 -34.64
N ILE A 1161 25.40 40.17 -35.94
CA ILE A 1161 26.51 40.20 -36.89
C ILE A 1161 26.91 41.63 -37.20
N MET A 1162 28.11 42.01 -36.75
CA MET A 1162 28.68 43.32 -37.00
C MET A 1162 30.21 43.26 -37.10
N ASN A 1163 30.81 44.40 -37.43
CA ASN A 1163 32.24 44.58 -37.24
C ASN A 1163 32.51 45.87 -36.47
N PHE A 1164 33.51 45.88 -35.59
CA PHE A 1164 33.87 47.03 -34.77
C PHE A 1164 35.40 47.15 -34.58
N PRO A 1165 35.99 48.35 -34.69
CA PRO A 1165 35.37 49.59 -35.15
C PRO A 1165 34.94 49.53 -36.64
N ASN A 1166 33.88 50.25 -37.01
CA ASN A 1166 33.44 50.43 -38.40
C ASN A 1166 32.94 51.87 -38.62
N PRO A 1167 33.64 52.73 -39.38
CA PRO A 1167 34.83 52.44 -40.16
C PRO A 1167 36.05 52.06 -39.31
N TYR A 1168 36.93 51.22 -39.86
CA TYR A 1168 38.17 50.81 -39.20
C TYR A 1168 39.39 51.51 -39.81
N ALA A 1169 40.39 51.82 -38.98
CA ALA A 1169 41.64 52.46 -39.41
C ALA A 1169 42.78 51.46 -39.65
N THR A 1170 43.09 50.66 -38.64
CA THR A 1170 44.15 49.64 -38.69
C THR A 1170 43.60 48.24 -38.61
N THR A 1171 42.72 47.96 -37.64
CA THR A 1171 42.18 46.62 -37.36
C THR A 1171 40.68 46.72 -37.09
N THR A 1172 39.94 45.63 -37.31
CA THR A 1172 38.53 45.48 -36.95
C THR A 1172 38.30 44.07 -36.43
N GLN A 1173 37.25 43.89 -35.62
CA GLN A 1173 36.76 42.59 -35.20
C GLN A 1173 35.45 42.32 -35.92
N PHE A 1174 35.22 41.09 -36.39
CA PHE A 1174 33.91 40.62 -36.83
C PHE A 1174 33.26 39.91 -35.66
N ALA A 1175 32.16 40.46 -35.12
CA ALA A 1175 31.43 39.87 -34.01
C ALA A 1175 30.10 39.29 -34.48
N PHE A 1176 29.68 38.19 -33.87
CA PHE A 1176 28.45 37.46 -34.18
C PHE A 1176 28.08 36.55 -33.01
N GLU A 1177 26.81 36.18 -32.91
CA GLU A 1177 26.30 35.26 -31.89
C GLU A 1177 25.73 34.01 -32.57
N LEU A 1178 26.02 32.83 -32.02
CA LEU A 1178 25.61 31.54 -32.55
C LEU A 1178 24.65 30.84 -31.60
N THR A 1179 23.61 30.19 -32.13
CA THR A 1179 22.69 29.36 -31.32
C THR A 1179 23.19 27.94 -31.12
N SER A 1180 24.11 27.46 -31.96
CA SER A 1180 24.79 26.17 -31.80
C SER A 1180 26.24 26.27 -32.25
N SER A 1181 27.08 25.33 -31.82
CA SER A 1181 28.46 25.24 -32.30
C SER A 1181 28.49 25.12 -33.83
N ALA A 1182 29.34 25.91 -34.48
CA ALA A 1182 29.45 25.94 -35.92
C ALA A 1182 30.84 26.40 -36.39
N THR A 1183 31.21 25.98 -37.59
CA THR A 1183 32.41 26.45 -38.27
C THR A 1183 32.11 27.76 -38.99
N ILE A 1184 32.96 28.77 -38.80
CA ILE A 1184 32.79 30.11 -39.33
C ILE A 1184 33.89 30.43 -40.34
N SER A 1185 33.52 30.95 -41.51
CA SER A 1185 34.45 31.54 -42.47
C SER A 1185 34.00 32.93 -42.90
N ILE A 1186 34.97 33.85 -43.08
CA ILE A 1186 34.69 35.23 -43.50
C ILE A 1186 35.47 35.56 -44.77
N ASP A 1187 34.77 35.86 -45.84
CA ASP A 1187 35.35 36.40 -47.06
C ASP A 1187 35.08 37.90 -47.17
N VAL A 1188 36.10 38.71 -47.43
CA VAL A 1188 35.95 40.16 -47.70
C VAL A 1188 36.09 40.40 -49.21
N TYR A 1189 35.25 41.28 -49.77
CA TYR A 1189 35.16 41.62 -51.18
C TYR A 1189 35.15 43.14 -51.39
N THR A 1190 35.66 43.59 -52.54
CA THR A 1190 35.40 44.93 -53.05
C THR A 1190 33.96 45.06 -53.56
N LEU A 1191 33.46 46.28 -53.75
CA LEU A 1191 32.14 46.50 -54.38
C LEU A 1191 32.03 45.93 -55.81
N GLY A 1192 33.17 45.73 -56.49
CA GLY A 1192 33.23 45.08 -57.81
C GLY A 1192 33.26 43.54 -57.75
N GLY A 1193 33.09 42.93 -56.58
CA GLY A 1193 33.05 41.47 -56.41
C GLY A 1193 34.42 40.78 -56.37
N ARG A 1194 35.53 41.53 -56.38
CA ARG A 1194 36.88 40.95 -56.21
C ARG A 1194 37.07 40.55 -54.75
N ARG A 1195 37.37 39.27 -54.49
CA ARG A 1195 37.75 38.80 -53.15
C ARG A 1195 39.09 39.41 -52.74
N VAL A 1196 39.11 39.96 -51.53
CA VAL A 1196 40.23 40.68 -50.91
C VAL A 1196 41.01 39.74 -49.99
N VAL A 1197 40.30 39.05 -49.11
CA VAL A 1197 40.86 38.06 -48.17
C VAL A 1197 39.79 37.03 -47.82
N SER A 1198 40.23 35.85 -47.42
CA SER A 1198 39.40 34.79 -46.85
C SER A 1198 40.02 34.43 -45.51
N ILE A 1199 39.28 34.62 -44.42
CA ILE A 1199 39.69 34.29 -43.06
C ILE A 1199 39.19 32.88 -42.79
N GLN A 1200 40.13 32.01 -42.40
CA GLN A 1200 39.99 30.55 -42.39
C GLN A 1200 38.92 30.04 -41.40
N GLU A 1201 38.48 28.82 -41.65
CA GLU A 1201 37.48 28.08 -40.86
C GLU A 1201 37.96 27.82 -39.42
N GLU A 1202 37.33 28.48 -38.46
CA GLU A 1202 37.47 28.18 -37.04
C GLU A 1202 36.12 27.73 -36.48
N SER A 1203 36.15 26.73 -35.60
CA SER A 1203 34.95 26.26 -34.88
C SER A 1203 34.72 27.13 -33.66
N PHE A 1204 33.49 27.64 -33.54
CA PHE A 1204 33.05 28.44 -32.41
C PHE A 1204 31.91 27.72 -31.69
N SER A 1205 31.85 27.88 -30.37
CA SER A 1205 30.75 27.40 -29.55
C SER A 1205 29.52 28.30 -29.69
N SER A 1206 28.36 27.85 -29.20
CA SER A 1206 27.19 28.71 -29.00
C SER A 1206 27.52 29.94 -28.13
N GLY A 1207 26.78 31.02 -28.33
CA GLY A 1207 26.98 32.31 -27.68
C GLY A 1207 27.74 33.32 -28.53
N TYR A 1208 28.23 34.38 -27.88
CA TYR A 1208 28.88 35.52 -28.53
C TYR A 1208 30.33 35.21 -28.91
N ASN A 1209 30.68 35.44 -30.17
CA ASN A 1209 31.98 35.11 -30.76
C ASN A 1209 32.53 36.30 -31.57
N TYR A 1210 33.84 36.33 -31.77
CA TYR A 1210 34.47 37.31 -32.63
C TYR A 1210 35.74 36.81 -33.31
N ILE A 1211 36.03 37.34 -34.50
CA ILE A 1211 37.24 37.08 -35.28
C ILE A 1211 37.99 38.40 -35.48
N ASN A 1212 39.23 38.46 -35.01
CA ASN A 1212 40.11 39.61 -35.22
C ASN A 1212 40.62 39.64 -36.67
N TRP A 1213 40.60 40.81 -37.30
CA TRP A 1213 41.22 41.02 -38.61
C TRP A 1213 42.10 42.26 -38.61
N ASP A 1214 43.32 42.09 -39.13
CA ASP A 1214 44.34 43.13 -39.20
C ASP A 1214 44.13 44.14 -40.35
N GLY A 1215 43.01 44.00 -41.07
CA GLY A 1215 42.61 44.93 -42.11
C GLY A 1215 43.44 44.86 -43.39
N ARG A 1216 44.18 43.77 -43.59
CA ARG A 1216 45.03 43.51 -44.77
C ARG A 1216 44.41 42.52 -45.75
N ASP A 1217 44.81 42.60 -47.01
CA ASP A 1217 44.43 41.62 -48.03
C ASP A 1217 45.24 40.31 -47.93
N ALA A 1218 44.95 39.35 -48.81
CA ALA A 1218 45.63 38.06 -48.87
C ALA A 1218 47.15 38.13 -49.16
N TYR A 1219 47.69 39.29 -49.58
CA TYR A 1219 49.11 39.51 -49.82
C TYR A 1219 49.79 40.27 -48.66
N GLY A 1220 49.03 40.58 -47.60
CA GLY A 1220 49.52 41.37 -46.46
C GLY A 1220 49.56 42.88 -46.73
N GLU A 1221 48.94 43.36 -47.81
CA GLU A 1221 48.87 44.79 -48.14
C GLU A 1221 47.70 45.47 -47.44
N ARG A 1222 47.85 46.77 -47.14
CA ARG A 1222 46.77 47.58 -46.55
C ARG A 1222 45.73 47.89 -47.62
N LEU A 1223 44.46 47.64 -47.30
CA LEU A 1223 43.35 48.07 -48.17
C LEU A 1223 43.31 49.60 -48.33
N ALA A 1224 42.79 50.08 -49.47
CA ALA A 1224 42.50 51.49 -49.69
C ALA A 1224 41.26 51.94 -48.91
N ASN A 1225 41.16 53.24 -48.60
CA ASN A 1225 39.96 53.85 -48.02
C ASN A 1225 38.75 53.58 -48.92
N GLY A 1226 37.63 53.14 -48.34
CA GLY A 1226 36.44 52.78 -49.10
C GLY A 1226 35.56 51.77 -48.41
N VAL A 1227 34.45 51.42 -49.06
CA VAL A 1227 33.47 50.43 -48.59
C VAL A 1227 33.76 49.07 -49.22
N TYR A 1228 33.75 48.04 -48.38
CA TYR A 1228 33.91 46.63 -48.73
C TYR A 1228 32.68 45.84 -48.25
N LEU A 1229 32.48 44.67 -48.82
CA LEU A 1229 31.47 43.71 -48.37
C LEU A 1229 32.19 42.56 -47.68
N TYR A 1230 31.69 42.08 -46.56
CA TYR A 1230 32.10 40.77 -46.04
C TYR A 1230 30.94 39.80 -46.06
N ARG A 1231 31.27 38.54 -46.33
CA ARG A 1231 30.37 37.40 -46.29
C ARG A 1231 30.82 36.48 -45.16
N LEU A 1232 29.99 36.38 -44.14
CA LEU A 1232 30.14 35.44 -43.04
C LEU A 1232 29.34 34.17 -43.39
N THR A 1233 30.00 33.02 -43.35
CA THR A 1233 29.38 31.71 -43.55
C THR A 1233 29.46 30.94 -42.24
N VAL A 1234 28.32 30.44 -41.78
CA VAL A 1234 28.15 29.58 -40.60
C VAL A 1234 27.74 28.21 -41.08
N ASP A 1235 28.42 27.17 -40.63
CA ASP A 1235 28.15 25.78 -41.03
C ASP A 1235 28.18 24.88 -39.79
N SER A 1236 27.04 24.29 -39.40
CA SER A 1236 26.95 23.34 -38.29
C SER A 1236 27.11 21.88 -38.73
N GLY A 1237 27.28 21.62 -40.04
CA GLY A 1237 27.25 20.28 -40.63
C GLY A 1237 25.88 19.92 -41.20
N ASP A 1238 24.80 20.25 -40.49
CA ASP A 1238 23.41 20.01 -40.92
C ASP A 1238 22.78 21.24 -41.59
N GLU A 1239 23.12 22.45 -41.13
CA GLU A 1239 22.61 23.71 -41.65
C GLU A 1239 23.74 24.69 -41.99
N ARG A 1240 23.57 25.43 -43.09
CA ARG A 1240 24.53 26.43 -43.55
C ARG A 1240 23.86 27.79 -43.76
N ILE A 1241 24.33 28.80 -43.04
CA ILE A 1241 23.81 30.18 -43.10
C ILE A 1241 24.88 31.09 -43.69
N THR A 1242 24.48 31.99 -44.58
CA THR A 1242 25.38 32.98 -45.18
C THR A 1242 24.80 34.38 -45.01
N VAL A 1243 25.59 35.29 -44.42
CA VAL A 1243 25.19 36.67 -44.20
C VAL A 1243 26.21 37.63 -44.81
N ILE A 1244 25.72 38.61 -45.55
CA ILE A 1244 26.54 39.65 -46.18
C ILE A 1244 26.31 40.99 -45.46
N ARG A 1245 27.40 41.66 -45.09
CA ARG A 1245 27.41 42.95 -44.40
C ARG A 1245 28.44 43.89 -45.03
N LYS A 1246 28.35 45.18 -44.70
CA LYS A 1246 29.27 46.21 -45.19
C LYS A 1246 30.30 46.53 -44.12
N LEU A 1247 31.56 46.68 -44.52
CA LEU A 1247 32.61 47.24 -43.68
C LEU A 1247 33.30 48.39 -44.41
N ALA A 1248 33.62 49.47 -43.71
CA ALA A 1248 34.28 50.64 -44.27
C ALA A 1248 35.69 50.77 -43.71
N LYS A 1249 36.65 51.06 -44.59
CA LYS A 1249 38.00 51.45 -44.19
C LYS A 1249 38.14 52.96 -44.28
N PHE A 1250 38.60 53.57 -43.20
CA PHE A 1250 38.88 55.00 -43.12
C PHE A 1250 40.20 55.22 -42.39
N GLN A 1251 41.16 55.84 -43.07
CA GLN A 1251 42.40 56.35 -42.48
C GLN A 1251 42.32 57.84 -42.20
#